data_AF-A0A2Z5G987-F1
#
_entry.id   AF-A0A2Z5G987-F1
#
_cell.length_a   1.000
_cell.length_b   1.000
_cell.length_c   1.000
_cell.angle_alpha   90.00
_cell.angle_beta   90.00
_cell.angle_gamma   90.00
#
_symmetry.space_group_name_H-M   'P 1'
#
loop_
_entity.id
_entity.type
_entity.pdbx_description
1 polymer ?
#
loop_
_entity_poly.entity_id
_entity_poly.type
_entity_poly.pdbx_seq_one_letter_code
_entity_poly.pdbx_strand_id
1 'polypeptide(L)'
;MNSPRLLSSQSPRDLEAIVLEHYTWLLDWAHQLTRGTSEEAEDLVQDLFVRFMRMKNKPDLPDDDQARAYLYKALRNLFLSKRLRHGHDAVAGLLVVDFDSVAWAMSAVDRSKLLYVRSDLARICEYACIRRKSSRVAAALILRFFIGYLPTETMAILKSKRAGIDTLTQTARLEAKAYLERPSVLRFLDRSDKRPQASSKNLPEESDALFAELLHRIFAEPEGQCFPAGVLKDRYGTSIESPFSTDEIAHLVSCHACLHLATEILALPDLTLQFLPDIPSSGEAGPPAAWSEKTDLKKLRRKLRETYEHRPSKLQIIVDGVVRGVQTITGASSKVQIALQPLSKPGFVEILSEQGLGLLYLDLQPDETGLPNTQYAEVELSDGRQLSVSLTCSEGVPVVHVSYYDPLFEPEGEGPPSGAAESSKALVSVSSLSRQPYLGERGPHSWLDRLRHRLRRSSRLIGTFAVIACCTMVALLGLLDQSRGKKPTLDAFTLLSRSEEALRTSTPAHGAVRSRFDLEVTDSYGHTANDLEVEALRSADRPLRVVRLRAQNGTVVAAQEINAAGKESEFSNHHAQSSLKAEFETVSTDGVWQNAPDVRSFEDLAAGANNVSVIEVKDGYDIGFRRAATVDRPTIVEATLHIASDSMRPVAETLELQQGNTRRKYRFREVAYEVVPASEIHDADFRPASMSEATHLSTPEGGNATTDTAQLILQILEALSKQQQPVQDSIDVERGPDDKVTISGVLPSSSEKQAFMRSLKSVQGFNTLTMDLHSLEDQQTAESFAAKTLMVSNPISISDGRIALDGVLRDPLQAQGIEGSELDTRVHASAAALVEAGAELHREAWLADQIATKDFRADELQAMRPDKRARWLALLKLHLDACANHAKVIAKSLDPPSQSQDSITATTAAQPFPTVTDFQNGFTALVRVTSELDSSLASGFAISPESQSPSVTSAELEELITNLQAEERRLEATVDRLRNAIPQRSKT
;
A
#
# COMPACT_ATOMS: atom_id res chain seq x y z
N MET A 1 22.68 -75.53 6.42
CA MET A 1 21.87 -75.20 5.23
C MET A 1 20.64 -74.46 5.74
N ASN A 2 20.71 -73.13 5.89
CA ASN A 2 20.38 -72.10 4.88
C ASN A 2 18.95 -72.32 4.34
N SER A 3 17.96 -71.43 4.49
CA SER A 3 18.01 -69.95 4.48
C SER A 3 16.86 -69.31 5.27
N PRO A 4 16.99 -68.03 5.68
CA PRO A 4 15.92 -67.23 6.24
C PRO A 4 15.10 -66.54 5.12
N ARG A 5 13.80 -66.30 5.37
CA ARG A 5 12.98 -65.37 4.57
C ARG A 5 12.57 -64.16 5.42
N LEU A 6 12.92 -63.02 4.85
CA LEU A 6 12.48 -61.65 5.08
C LEU A 6 10.98 -61.51 5.40
N LEU A 7 10.65 -60.54 6.26
CA LEU A 7 9.92 -59.31 5.91
C LEU A 7 9.45 -58.64 7.22
N SER A 8 10.23 -57.68 7.74
CA SER A 8 9.72 -56.68 8.69
C SER A 8 9.42 -55.41 7.92
N SER A 9 8.15 -55.21 7.58
CA SER A 9 7.63 -53.92 7.09
C SER A 9 7.67 -52.93 8.25
N GLN A 10 8.71 -52.10 8.32
CA GLN A 10 8.72 -50.95 9.22
C GLN A 10 7.78 -49.90 8.63
N SER A 11 6.83 -49.43 9.44
CA SER A 11 6.00 -48.26 9.12
C SER A 11 6.93 -47.07 8.83
N PRO A 12 6.63 -46.21 7.84
CA PRO A 12 7.42 -45.01 7.61
C PRO A 12 7.49 -44.20 8.90
N ARG A 13 8.71 -43.89 9.36
CA ARG A 13 8.94 -43.05 10.54
C ARG A 13 8.21 -41.72 10.36
N ASP A 14 7.65 -41.20 11.45
CA ASP A 14 7.03 -39.88 11.45
C ASP A 14 8.10 -38.80 11.20
N LEU A 15 7.88 -37.93 10.20
CA LEU A 15 8.85 -36.91 9.81
C LEU A 15 9.05 -35.87 10.91
N GLU A 16 7.98 -35.55 11.66
CA GLU A 16 8.05 -34.65 12.81
C GLU A 16 9.00 -35.25 13.86
N ALA A 17 8.86 -36.54 14.18
CA ALA A 17 9.75 -37.22 15.10
C ALA A 17 11.22 -37.21 14.63
N ILE A 18 11.48 -37.48 13.33
CA ILE A 18 12.85 -37.45 12.79
C ILE A 18 13.49 -36.08 12.98
N VAL A 19 12.79 -34.98 12.65
CA VAL A 19 13.35 -33.63 12.78
C VAL A 19 13.57 -33.26 14.25
N LEU A 20 12.66 -33.64 15.14
CA LEU A 20 12.77 -33.35 16.58
C LEU A 20 13.90 -34.12 17.24
N GLU A 21 14.08 -35.40 16.90
CA GLU A 21 15.22 -36.22 17.34
C GLU A 21 16.56 -35.58 16.96
N HIS A 22 16.59 -34.81 15.87
CA HIS A 22 17.78 -34.18 15.30
C HIS A 22 17.85 -32.66 15.52
N TYR A 23 16.92 -32.06 16.28
CA TYR A 23 16.77 -30.61 16.33
C TYR A 23 18.02 -29.91 16.88
N THR A 24 18.55 -30.39 18.02
CA THR A 24 19.76 -29.83 18.65
C THR A 24 20.97 -29.95 17.73
N TRP A 25 21.12 -31.10 17.07
CA TRP A 25 22.19 -31.34 16.09
C TRP A 25 22.07 -30.41 14.87
N LEU A 26 20.85 -30.17 14.37
CA LEU A 26 20.59 -29.22 13.28
C LEU A 26 20.92 -27.79 13.70
N LEU A 27 20.58 -27.41 14.92
CA LEU A 27 20.86 -26.08 15.47
C LEU A 27 22.36 -25.85 15.60
N ASP A 28 23.12 -26.83 16.08
CA ASP A 28 24.59 -26.76 16.15
C ASP A 28 25.22 -26.54 14.77
N TRP A 29 24.73 -27.24 13.74
CA TRP A 29 25.17 -27.02 12.36
C TRP A 29 24.74 -25.67 11.80
N ALA A 30 23.52 -25.22 12.12
CA ALA A 30 23.03 -23.92 11.72
C ALA A 30 23.91 -22.80 12.30
N HIS A 31 24.27 -22.88 13.58
CA HIS A 31 25.21 -21.93 14.20
C HIS A 31 26.56 -21.88 13.50
N GLN A 32 27.09 -23.02 13.04
CA GLN A 32 28.33 -23.06 12.27
C GLN A 32 28.18 -22.36 10.91
N LEU A 33 27.05 -22.58 10.23
CA LEU A 33 26.76 -21.95 8.93
C LEU A 33 26.58 -20.43 9.06
N THR A 34 25.88 -19.96 10.10
CA THR A 34 25.57 -18.55 10.33
C THR A 34 26.67 -17.77 11.08
N ARG A 35 27.82 -18.41 11.35
CA ARG A 35 28.95 -17.81 12.11
C ARG A 35 28.59 -17.39 13.54
N GLY A 36 27.62 -18.07 14.16
CA GLY A 36 27.28 -17.92 15.57
C GLY A 36 26.15 -16.94 15.89
N THR A 37 25.42 -16.42 14.90
CA THR A 37 24.18 -15.67 15.14
C THR A 37 23.08 -16.65 15.58
N SER A 38 22.58 -16.49 16.82
CA SER A 38 21.60 -17.44 17.38
C SER A 38 20.24 -17.35 16.71
N GLU A 39 19.74 -16.14 16.49
CA GLU A 39 18.44 -15.88 15.85
C GLU A 39 18.38 -16.46 14.44
N GLU A 40 19.38 -16.18 13.60
CA GLU A 40 19.43 -16.68 12.22
C GLU A 40 19.57 -18.22 12.17
N ALA A 41 20.28 -18.82 13.13
CA ALA A 41 20.43 -20.26 13.21
C ALA A 41 19.10 -20.94 13.57
N GLU A 42 18.38 -20.40 14.56
CA GLU A 42 17.04 -20.87 14.93
C GLU A 42 16.07 -20.73 13.75
N ASP A 43 16.04 -19.58 13.09
CA ASP A 43 15.20 -19.34 11.91
C ASP A 43 15.48 -20.35 10.79
N LEU A 44 16.75 -20.68 10.57
CA LEU A 44 17.17 -21.66 9.56
C LEU A 44 16.62 -23.06 9.87
N VAL A 45 16.69 -23.51 11.12
CA VAL A 45 16.16 -24.82 11.52
C VAL A 45 14.64 -24.84 11.47
N GLN A 46 13.98 -23.74 11.86
CA GLN A 46 12.54 -23.62 11.79
C GLN A 46 12.02 -23.65 10.34
N ASP A 47 12.67 -22.94 9.42
CA ASP A 47 12.32 -22.96 8.00
C ASP A 47 12.53 -24.34 7.39
N LEU A 48 13.58 -25.05 7.80
CA LEU A 48 13.80 -26.44 7.41
C LEU A 48 12.66 -27.35 7.92
N PHE A 49 12.24 -27.18 9.18
CA PHE A 49 11.10 -27.92 9.73
C PHE A 49 9.83 -27.70 8.89
N VAL A 50 9.49 -26.45 8.56
CA VAL A 50 8.32 -26.13 7.73
C VAL A 50 8.41 -26.79 6.35
N ARG A 51 9.57 -26.70 5.69
CA ARG A 51 9.79 -27.35 4.39
C ARG A 51 9.56 -28.86 4.47
N PHE A 52 10.09 -29.49 5.51
CA PHE A 52 10.06 -30.94 5.66
C PHE A 52 8.64 -31.47 5.98
N MET A 53 7.90 -30.76 6.83
CA MET A 53 6.51 -31.12 7.17
C MET A 53 5.54 -30.98 6.00
N ARG A 54 5.86 -30.15 5.00
CA ARG A 54 5.01 -29.91 3.82
C ARG A 54 5.33 -30.80 2.62
N MET A 55 6.34 -31.67 2.72
CA MET A 55 6.67 -32.60 1.65
C MET A 55 5.58 -33.68 1.50
N LYS A 56 4.85 -33.62 0.38
CA LYS A 56 3.89 -34.66 -0.01
C LYS A 56 4.60 -35.97 -0.38
N ASN A 57 5.75 -35.86 -1.06
CA ASN A 57 6.62 -36.98 -1.40
C ASN A 57 7.70 -37.14 -0.32
N LYS A 58 7.45 -38.03 0.65
CA LYS A 58 8.37 -38.23 1.77
C LYS A 58 9.65 -38.92 1.28
N PRO A 59 10.86 -38.40 1.58
CA PRO A 59 12.08 -39.12 1.32
C PRO A 59 12.13 -40.40 2.14
N ASP A 60 12.58 -41.50 1.54
CA ASP A 60 12.83 -42.74 2.29
C ASP A 60 14.10 -42.56 3.13
N LEU A 61 13.93 -42.50 4.45
CA LEU A 61 15.01 -42.29 5.42
C LEU A 61 15.03 -43.47 6.41
N PRO A 62 15.51 -44.64 5.96
CA PRO A 62 15.44 -45.89 6.73
C PRO A 62 16.39 -45.92 7.94
N ASP A 63 17.47 -45.14 7.91
CA ASP A 63 18.46 -45.08 8.99
C ASP A 63 18.81 -43.64 9.40
N ASP A 64 19.42 -43.51 10.58
CA ASP A 64 19.79 -42.23 11.21
C ASP A 64 20.85 -41.45 10.41
N ASP A 65 21.78 -42.17 9.77
CA ASP A 65 22.87 -41.56 9.00
C ASP A 65 22.35 -40.95 7.69
N GLN A 66 21.42 -41.61 7.01
CA GLN A 66 20.72 -41.11 5.83
C GLN A 66 19.82 -39.93 6.19
N ALA A 67 19.11 -39.99 7.33
CA ALA A 67 18.32 -38.88 7.84
C ALA A 67 19.20 -37.65 8.09
N ARG A 68 20.33 -37.80 8.79
CA ARG A 68 21.30 -36.72 9.01
C ARG A 68 21.87 -36.18 7.72
N ALA A 69 22.32 -37.04 6.80
CA ALA A 69 22.89 -36.61 5.53
C ALA A 69 21.89 -35.77 4.71
N TYR A 70 20.63 -36.21 4.65
CA TYR A 70 19.56 -35.49 3.96
C TYR A 70 19.25 -34.16 4.66
N LEU A 71 19.02 -34.17 5.98
CA LEU A 71 18.66 -32.97 6.73
C LEU A 71 19.79 -31.92 6.68
N TYR A 72 21.06 -32.32 6.76
CA TYR A 72 22.20 -31.43 6.59
C TYR A 72 22.28 -30.86 5.16
N LYS A 73 22.07 -31.69 4.13
CA LYS A 73 22.01 -31.22 2.73
C LYS A 73 20.91 -30.16 2.57
N ALA A 74 19.72 -30.42 3.08
CA ALA A 74 18.58 -29.51 3.02
C ALA A 74 18.84 -28.20 3.80
N LEU A 75 19.41 -28.28 5.01
CA LEU A 75 19.81 -27.14 5.83
C LEU A 75 20.84 -26.26 5.09
N ARG A 76 21.86 -26.90 4.50
CA ARG A 76 22.89 -26.21 3.72
C ARG A 76 22.31 -25.56 2.47
N ASN A 77 21.42 -26.23 1.75
CA ASN A 77 20.74 -25.69 0.57
C ASN A 77 19.88 -24.47 0.94
N LEU A 78 19.13 -24.56 2.04
CA LEU A 78 18.38 -23.43 2.60
C LEU A 78 19.30 -22.23 2.92
N PHE A 79 20.41 -22.47 3.61
CA PHE A 79 21.39 -21.43 3.93
C PHE A 79 22.00 -20.78 2.68
N LEU A 80 22.42 -21.59 1.71
CA LEU A 80 22.94 -21.10 0.42
C LEU A 80 21.91 -20.25 -0.31
N SER A 81 20.66 -20.71 -0.34
CA SER A 81 19.53 -20.00 -0.95
C SER A 81 19.32 -18.65 -0.27
N LYS A 82 19.27 -18.58 1.08
CA LYS A 82 19.19 -17.31 1.82
C LYS A 82 20.36 -16.38 1.52
N ARG A 83 21.60 -16.88 1.51
CA ARG A 83 22.81 -16.06 1.32
C ARG A 83 22.95 -15.50 -0.10
N LEU A 84 22.58 -16.28 -1.12
CA LEU A 84 22.65 -15.84 -2.51
C LEU A 84 21.55 -14.84 -2.87
N ARG A 85 20.44 -14.87 -2.13
CA ARG A 85 19.36 -13.86 -2.24
C ARG A 85 19.68 -12.55 -1.53
N HIS A 86 20.46 -12.58 -0.45
CA HIS A 86 20.83 -11.41 0.33
C HIS A 86 21.59 -10.40 -0.56
N GLY A 87 20.85 -9.44 -1.15
CA GLY A 87 21.35 -8.48 -2.15
C GLY A 87 20.58 -8.41 -3.49
N HIS A 88 19.69 -9.37 -3.78
CA HIS A 88 18.85 -9.43 -5.00
C HIS A 88 17.34 -9.49 -4.68
N ASP A 89 16.94 -9.04 -3.49
CA ASP A 89 15.66 -9.43 -2.87
C ASP A 89 14.41 -8.82 -3.50
N ALA A 90 13.46 -9.69 -3.82
CA ALA A 90 12.06 -9.32 -4.09
C ALA A 90 11.34 -8.73 -2.87
N VAL A 91 11.90 -8.89 -1.67
CA VAL A 91 11.44 -8.24 -0.43
C VAL A 91 11.86 -6.76 -0.40
N ALA A 92 12.86 -6.35 -1.18
CA ALA A 92 13.42 -5.00 -1.13
C ALA A 92 12.44 -3.89 -1.55
N GLY A 93 11.38 -4.23 -2.29
CA GLY A 93 10.30 -3.31 -2.68
C GLY A 93 9.02 -3.43 -1.85
N LEU A 94 8.99 -4.28 -0.82
CA LEU A 94 7.83 -4.38 0.07
C LEU A 94 7.90 -3.31 1.17
N LEU A 95 6.77 -2.64 1.39
CA LEU A 95 6.60 -1.78 2.55
C LEU A 95 6.31 -2.65 3.78
N VAL A 96 6.55 -2.09 4.97
CA VAL A 96 6.33 -2.79 6.25
C VAL A 96 4.91 -3.36 6.38
N VAL A 97 3.92 -2.67 5.79
CA VAL A 97 2.52 -3.09 5.82
C VAL A 97 2.17 -4.23 4.84
N ASP A 98 3.04 -4.51 3.85
CA ASP A 98 2.83 -5.61 2.90
C ASP A 98 3.02 -6.98 3.54
N PHE A 99 3.75 -7.03 4.65
CA PHE A 99 3.94 -8.25 5.39
C PHE A 99 2.67 -8.69 6.10
N ASP A 100 2.62 -9.99 6.36
CA ASP A 100 1.51 -10.63 7.03
C ASP A 100 1.43 -10.30 8.52
N SER A 101 2.56 -10.09 9.18
CA SER A 101 2.64 -9.67 10.57
C SER A 101 3.82 -8.73 10.81
N VAL A 102 3.73 -7.94 11.88
CA VAL A 102 4.86 -7.09 12.31
C VAL A 102 6.07 -7.95 12.69
N ALA A 103 5.86 -9.14 13.27
CA ALA A 103 6.94 -10.08 13.62
C ALA A 103 7.74 -10.48 12.37
N TRP A 104 7.05 -10.77 11.28
CA TRP A 104 7.67 -11.06 10.01
C TRP A 104 8.35 -9.83 9.39
N ALA A 105 7.68 -8.68 9.41
CA ALA A 105 8.25 -7.45 8.85
C ALA A 105 9.59 -7.08 9.54
N MET A 106 9.67 -7.26 10.86
CA MET A 106 10.89 -6.96 11.61
C MET A 106 12.02 -7.96 11.37
N SER A 107 11.73 -9.24 11.15
CA SER A 107 12.75 -10.24 10.83
C SER A 107 13.22 -10.16 9.38
N ALA A 108 12.36 -9.69 8.46
CA ALA A 108 12.66 -9.58 7.04
C ALA A 108 13.44 -8.32 6.65
N VAL A 109 13.33 -7.23 7.42
CA VAL A 109 13.97 -5.94 7.09
C VAL A 109 15.39 -5.84 7.65
N ASP A 110 16.30 -5.27 6.85
CA ASP A 110 17.68 -4.98 7.26
C ASP A 110 17.73 -4.12 8.54
N ARG A 111 18.63 -4.49 9.46
CA ARG A 111 18.89 -3.78 10.72
C ARG A 111 19.17 -2.29 10.51
N SER A 112 19.79 -1.92 9.39
CA SER A 112 20.06 -0.52 9.04
C SER A 112 18.78 0.32 8.83
N LYS A 113 17.68 -0.31 8.41
CA LYS A 113 16.39 0.34 8.13
C LYS A 113 15.40 0.29 9.29
N LEU A 114 15.75 -0.36 10.40
CA LEU A 114 14.84 -0.55 11.55
C LEU A 114 14.31 0.76 12.14
N LEU A 115 15.06 1.86 12.07
CA LEU A 115 14.58 3.17 12.53
C LEU A 115 13.37 3.67 11.72
N TYR A 116 13.42 3.54 10.39
CA TYR A 116 12.32 3.92 9.50
C TYR A 116 11.13 2.99 9.69
N VAL A 117 11.38 1.68 9.75
CA VAL A 117 10.36 0.66 10.01
C VAL A 117 9.60 0.95 11.30
N ARG A 118 10.29 1.32 12.38
CA ARG A 118 9.65 1.65 13.66
C ARG A 118 8.75 2.88 13.56
N SER A 119 9.18 3.90 12.81
CA SER A 119 8.35 5.07 12.54
C SER A 119 7.09 4.69 11.75
N ASP A 120 7.25 3.88 10.69
CA ASP A 120 6.15 3.41 9.87
C ASP A 120 5.17 2.54 10.66
N LEU A 121 5.65 1.63 11.50
CA LEU A 121 4.81 0.81 12.38
C LEU A 121 3.95 1.66 13.33
N ALA A 122 4.52 2.72 13.91
CA ALA A 122 3.76 3.63 14.74
C ALA A 122 2.68 4.39 13.95
N ARG A 123 2.97 4.79 12.70
CA ARG A 123 2.00 5.46 11.83
C ARG A 123 0.91 4.51 11.33
N ILE A 124 1.25 3.26 10.99
CA ILE A 124 0.27 2.22 10.65
C ILE A 124 -0.63 1.93 11.85
N CYS A 125 -0.06 1.90 13.07
CA CYS A 125 -0.83 1.71 14.30
C CYS A 125 -1.78 2.87 14.55
N GLU A 126 -1.33 4.12 14.34
CA GLU A 126 -2.18 5.30 14.42
C GLU A 126 -3.34 5.23 13.42
N TYR A 127 -3.05 4.92 12.15
CA TYR A 127 -4.06 4.70 11.13
C TYR A 127 -5.08 3.64 11.57
N ALA A 128 -4.63 2.48 12.06
CA ALA A 128 -5.51 1.41 12.51
C ALA A 128 -6.42 1.86 13.67
N CYS A 129 -5.87 2.61 14.64
CA CYS A 129 -6.63 3.15 15.76
C CYS A 129 -7.69 4.18 15.35
N ILE A 130 -7.41 5.04 14.35
CA ILE A 130 -8.39 6.00 13.85
C ILE A 130 -9.45 5.27 13.01
N ARG A 131 -9.01 4.37 12.11
CA ARG A 131 -9.87 3.74 11.11
C ARG A 131 -10.83 2.71 11.69
N ARG A 132 -10.50 2.07 12.82
CA ARG A 132 -11.35 1.02 13.42
C ARG A 132 -12.78 1.46 13.74
N LYS A 133 -12.99 2.75 14.04
CA LYS A 133 -14.32 3.30 14.34
C LYS A 133 -15.23 3.39 13.10
N SER A 134 -14.65 3.52 11.92
CA SER A 134 -15.39 3.78 10.69
C SER A 134 -15.41 2.60 9.72
N SER A 135 -14.57 1.59 9.93
CA SER A 135 -14.50 0.43 9.04
C SER A 135 -13.93 -0.83 9.70
N ARG A 136 -14.48 -1.98 9.30
CA ARG A 136 -13.99 -3.33 9.65
C ARG A 136 -12.59 -3.62 9.09
N VAL A 137 -12.14 -2.84 8.11
CA VAL A 137 -10.81 -2.92 7.49
C VAL A 137 -9.70 -2.81 8.55
N ALA A 138 -9.81 -1.86 9.47
CA ALA A 138 -8.81 -1.68 10.51
C ALA A 138 -8.79 -2.84 11.51
N ALA A 139 -9.95 -3.46 11.77
CA ALA A 139 -10.04 -4.62 12.66
C ALA A 139 -9.33 -5.84 12.08
N ALA A 140 -9.48 -6.09 10.77
CA ALA A 140 -8.70 -7.10 10.08
C ALA A 140 -7.20 -6.81 10.16
N LEU A 141 -6.78 -5.55 9.99
CA LEU A 141 -5.37 -5.16 10.12
C LEU A 141 -4.84 -5.38 11.55
N ILE A 142 -5.57 -4.98 12.59
CA ILE A 142 -5.17 -5.18 13.99
C ILE A 142 -4.98 -6.67 14.29
N LEU A 143 -5.96 -7.50 13.94
CA LEU A 143 -5.90 -8.94 14.21
C LEU A 143 -4.79 -9.63 13.39
N ARG A 144 -4.72 -9.36 12.09
CA ARG A 144 -3.81 -10.05 11.17
C ARG A 144 -2.36 -9.57 11.29
N PHE A 145 -2.16 -8.26 11.26
CA PHE A 145 -0.83 -7.64 11.14
C PHE A 145 -0.18 -7.37 12.50
N PHE A 146 -0.89 -6.72 13.43
CA PHE A 146 -0.33 -6.36 14.74
C PHE A 146 -0.31 -7.53 15.73
N ILE A 147 -1.42 -8.27 15.83
CA ILE A 147 -1.53 -9.38 16.80
C ILE A 147 -1.01 -10.70 16.20
N GLY A 148 -1.07 -10.84 14.87
CA GLY A 148 -0.54 -12.01 14.17
C GLY A 148 -1.50 -13.20 14.10
N TYR A 149 -2.81 -12.99 14.28
CA TYR A 149 -3.81 -14.03 14.05
C TYR A 149 -3.80 -14.48 12.58
N LEU A 150 -3.98 -15.78 12.36
CA LEU A 150 -4.06 -16.33 11.02
C LEU A 150 -5.37 -15.93 10.34
N PRO A 151 -5.47 -15.98 9.00
CA PRO A 151 -6.73 -15.69 8.31
C PRO A 151 -7.92 -16.51 8.83
N THR A 152 -7.76 -17.81 9.09
CA THR A 152 -8.84 -18.66 9.64
C THR A 152 -9.24 -18.25 11.06
N GLU A 153 -8.28 -17.80 11.87
CA GLU A 153 -8.51 -17.30 13.23
C GLU A 153 -9.22 -15.95 13.20
N THR A 154 -8.83 -15.09 12.26
CA THR A 154 -9.47 -13.78 12.00
C THR A 154 -10.90 -13.96 11.50
N MET A 155 -11.16 -14.95 10.63
CA MET A 155 -12.51 -15.34 10.20
C MET A 155 -13.38 -15.73 11.39
N ALA A 156 -12.85 -16.56 12.30
CA ALA A 156 -13.57 -17.00 13.49
C ALA A 156 -13.89 -15.82 14.43
N ILE A 157 -12.92 -14.94 14.69
CA ILE A 157 -13.09 -13.77 15.56
C ILE A 157 -14.10 -12.77 14.97
N LEU A 158 -13.99 -12.44 13.68
CA LEU A 158 -14.84 -11.45 13.00
C LEU A 158 -16.17 -12.01 12.48
N LYS A 159 -16.38 -13.34 12.58
CA LYS A 159 -17.49 -14.08 11.96
C LYS A 159 -17.67 -13.73 10.48
N SER A 160 -16.60 -13.87 9.70
CA SER A 160 -16.57 -13.52 8.26
C SER A 160 -16.09 -14.69 7.41
N LYS A 161 -16.52 -14.73 6.13
CA LYS A 161 -15.99 -15.66 5.12
C LYS A 161 -14.54 -15.33 4.75
N ARG A 162 -13.82 -16.31 4.18
CA ARG A 162 -12.40 -16.17 3.79
C ARG A 162 -12.18 -15.05 2.78
N ALA A 163 -12.96 -15.03 1.69
CA ALA A 163 -12.89 -13.98 0.68
C ALA A 163 -13.03 -12.58 1.30
N GLY A 164 -13.98 -12.41 2.22
CA GLY A 164 -14.16 -11.14 2.94
C GLY A 164 -12.96 -10.72 3.78
N ILE A 165 -12.28 -11.65 4.47
CA ILE A 165 -11.06 -11.34 5.24
C ILE A 165 -9.90 -10.94 4.32
N ASP A 166 -9.73 -11.64 3.20
CA ASP A 166 -8.70 -11.31 2.22
C ASP A 166 -8.93 -9.91 1.61
N THR A 167 -10.17 -9.58 1.24
CA THR A 167 -10.55 -8.24 0.77
C THR A 167 -10.28 -7.18 1.83
N LEU A 168 -10.72 -7.39 3.08
CA LEU A 168 -10.48 -6.44 4.18
C LEU A 168 -8.98 -6.22 4.43
N THR A 169 -8.18 -7.29 4.39
CA THR A 169 -6.73 -7.22 4.59
C THR A 169 -6.06 -6.46 3.44
N GLN A 170 -6.45 -6.74 2.20
CA GLN A 170 -5.91 -6.05 1.02
C GLN A 170 -6.27 -4.55 1.03
N THR A 171 -7.53 -4.21 1.30
CA THR A 171 -7.98 -2.82 1.45
C THR A 171 -7.22 -2.13 2.58
N ALA A 172 -7.01 -2.82 3.72
CA ALA A 172 -6.28 -2.24 4.85
C ALA A 172 -4.84 -1.90 4.49
N ARG A 173 -4.17 -2.76 3.73
CA ARG A 173 -2.81 -2.53 3.24
C ARG A 173 -2.75 -1.32 2.32
N LEU A 174 -3.66 -1.23 1.35
CA LEU A 174 -3.71 -0.11 0.40
C LEU A 174 -3.98 1.22 1.11
N GLU A 175 -4.97 1.27 2.01
CA GLU A 175 -5.25 2.47 2.82
C GLU A 175 -4.03 2.83 3.70
N ALA A 176 -3.43 1.88 4.40
CA ALA A 176 -2.26 2.15 5.23
C ALA A 176 -1.04 2.65 4.43
N LYS A 177 -0.79 2.13 3.22
CA LYS A 177 0.24 2.65 2.32
C LYS A 177 -0.01 4.10 1.94
N ALA A 178 -1.24 4.41 1.52
CA ALA A 178 -1.64 5.77 1.21
C ALA A 178 -1.46 6.69 2.42
N TYR A 179 -1.76 6.21 3.63
CA TYR A 179 -1.54 6.96 4.87
C TYR A 179 -0.05 7.21 5.17
N LEU A 180 0.83 6.25 4.87
CA LEU A 180 2.28 6.41 5.06
C LEU A 180 2.88 7.42 4.08
N GLU A 181 2.47 7.39 2.82
CA GLU A 181 2.99 8.30 1.79
C GLU A 181 2.37 9.70 1.88
N ARG A 182 1.04 9.76 1.99
CA ARG A 182 0.26 11.01 1.97
C ARG A 182 -0.98 10.90 2.87
N PRO A 183 -0.85 11.15 4.19
CA PRO A 183 -1.96 11.04 5.14
C PRO A 183 -3.24 11.80 4.75
N SER A 184 -3.09 12.93 4.05
CA SER A 184 -4.19 13.81 3.62
C SER A 184 -5.05 13.26 2.50
N VAL A 185 -4.64 12.17 1.82
CA VAL A 185 -5.44 11.52 0.76
C VAL A 185 -6.65 10.81 1.35
N LEU A 186 -6.56 10.30 2.58
CA LEU A 186 -7.64 9.60 3.26
C LEU A 186 -8.54 10.58 4.02
N ARG A 187 -9.33 11.38 3.29
CA ARG A 187 -10.20 12.45 3.83
C ARG A 187 -11.26 11.97 4.84
N PHE A 188 -11.59 10.67 4.88
CA PHE A 188 -12.46 10.12 5.90
C PHE A 188 -11.83 10.10 7.31
N LEU A 189 -10.50 10.25 7.43
CA LEU A 189 -9.79 10.38 8.71
C LEU A 189 -9.80 11.82 9.26
N ASP A 190 -10.12 12.84 8.45
CA ASP A 190 -10.18 14.26 8.88
C ASP A 190 -11.47 14.61 9.62
N ARG A 191 -12.43 13.68 9.70
CA ARG A 191 -13.66 13.85 10.47
C ARG A 191 -13.44 13.45 11.93
N SER A 192 -13.13 14.46 12.75
CA SER A 192 -13.63 14.68 14.12
C SER A 192 -12.89 14.21 15.38
N ASP A 193 -11.71 13.58 15.36
CA ASP A 193 -10.99 13.32 16.61
C ASP A 193 -9.61 13.98 16.63
N LYS A 194 -9.31 14.67 17.73
CA LYS A 194 -8.00 15.31 17.99
C LYS A 194 -6.90 14.31 17.64
N ARG A 195 -6.09 14.58 16.61
CA ARG A 195 -4.89 13.80 16.28
C ARG A 195 -4.16 13.47 17.59
N PRO A 196 -4.14 12.20 18.04
CA PRO A 196 -3.15 11.79 19.01
C PRO A 196 -1.85 11.92 18.24
N GLN A 197 -1.07 12.99 18.46
CA GLN A 197 0.29 13.04 17.94
C GLN A 197 1.02 11.86 18.58
N ALA A 198 1.05 10.73 17.88
CA ALA A 198 1.87 9.60 18.23
C ALA A 198 3.31 10.10 18.16
N SER A 199 3.84 10.54 19.31
CA SER A 199 5.20 11.01 19.40
C SER A 199 6.10 9.85 19.05
N SER A 200 6.63 9.86 17.82
CA SER A 200 7.67 8.95 17.35
C SER A 200 8.96 9.06 18.17
N LYS A 201 9.05 10.04 19.09
CA LYS A 201 10.26 10.38 19.83
C LYS A 201 10.66 9.35 20.89
N ASN A 202 9.80 8.38 21.27
CA ASN A 202 10.06 7.44 22.37
C ASN A 202 9.64 5.98 22.08
N LEU A 203 9.83 5.47 20.86
CA LEU A 203 9.59 4.04 20.61
C LEU A 203 10.72 3.20 21.23
N PRO A 204 10.47 2.00 21.78
CA PRO A 204 11.52 1.09 22.23
C PRO A 204 12.37 0.53 21.07
N GLU A 205 13.67 0.35 21.29
CA GLU A 205 14.61 -0.26 20.32
C GLU A 205 14.47 -1.78 20.25
N GLU A 206 14.22 -2.42 21.39
CA GLU A 206 14.01 -3.86 21.48
C GLU A 206 12.67 -4.23 20.82
N SER A 207 12.70 -5.27 19.99
CA SER A 207 11.56 -5.76 19.23
C SER A 207 10.34 -6.02 20.11
N ASP A 208 10.48 -6.85 21.15
CA ASP A 208 9.38 -7.23 22.04
C ASP A 208 8.78 -6.02 22.77
N ALA A 209 9.62 -5.08 23.20
CA ALA A 209 9.17 -3.85 23.84
C ALA A 209 8.41 -2.94 22.86
N LEU A 210 8.83 -2.88 21.60
CA LEU A 210 8.11 -2.17 20.55
C LEU A 210 6.73 -2.80 20.29
N PHE A 211 6.65 -4.13 20.18
CA PHE A 211 5.38 -4.84 20.04
C PHE A 211 4.43 -4.52 21.21
N ALA A 212 4.95 -4.62 22.44
CA ALA A 212 4.18 -4.31 23.63
C ALA A 212 3.64 -2.87 23.62
N GLU A 213 4.45 -1.90 23.22
CA GLU A 213 4.05 -0.49 23.09
C GLU A 213 2.97 -0.29 22.01
N LEU A 214 3.11 -0.93 20.84
CA LEU A 214 2.11 -0.82 19.77
C LEU A 214 0.76 -1.45 20.19
N LEU A 215 0.80 -2.62 20.83
CA LEU A 215 -0.41 -3.25 21.37
C LEU A 215 -1.02 -2.40 22.50
N HIS A 216 -0.19 -1.81 23.36
CA HIS A 216 -0.65 -0.91 24.41
C HIS A 216 -1.42 0.28 23.82
N ARG A 217 -0.94 0.88 22.73
CA ARG A 217 -1.65 1.96 22.01
C ARG A 217 -2.99 1.52 21.44
N ILE A 218 -3.06 0.31 20.88
CA ILE A 218 -4.31 -0.25 20.36
C ILE A 218 -5.32 -0.43 21.50
N PHE A 219 -4.89 -0.88 22.67
CA PHE A 219 -5.75 -1.18 23.82
C PHE A 219 -5.98 -0.01 24.79
N ALA A 220 -5.28 1.12 24.61
CA ALA A 220 -5.33 2.26 25.55
C ALA A 220 -6.72 2.91 25.65
N GLU A 221 -7.44 2.99 24.53
CA GLU A 221 -8.78 3.59 24.45
C GLU A 221 -9.76 2.56 23.86
N PRO A 222 -10.38 1.69 24.67
CA PRO A 222 -11.38 0.75 24.16
C PRO A 222 -12.65 1.48 23.72
N GLU A 223 -13.21 1.10 22.57
CA GLU A 223 -14.39 1.75 22.00
C GLU A 223 -15.68 1.25 22.66
N GLY A 224 -16.43 2.07 23.41
CA GLY A 224 -17.71 1.62 23.99
C GLY A 224 -17.58 0.68 25.19
N GLN A 225 -18.66 -0.04 25.52
CA GLN A 225 -18.75 -0.84 26.75
C GLN A 225 -18.35 -2.31 26.53
N CYS A 226 -17.67 -2.89 27.52
CA CYS A 226 -17.28 -4.30 27.49
C CYS A 226 -18.48 -5.24 27.35
N PHE A 227 -18.32 -6.26 26.52
CA PHE A 227 -19.33 -7.31 26.38
C PHE A 227 -19.42 -8.15 27.65
N PRO A 228 -20.64 -8.42 28.16
CA PRO A 228 -20.84 -9.45 29.17
C PRO A 228 -20.45 -10.83 28.63
N ALA A 229 -19.85 -11.68 29.47
CA ALA A 229 -19.37 -13.00 29.05
C ALA A 229 -20.47 -13.90 28.45
N GLY A 230 -21.70 -13.80 28.95
CA GLY A 230 -22.85 -14.52 28.39
C GLY A 230 -23.16 -14.09 26.95
N VAL A 231 -23.10 -12.79 26.67
CA VAL A 231 -23.42 -12.24 25.35
C VAL A 231 -22.41 -12.69 24.29
N LEU A 232 -21.11 -12.66 24.59
CA LEU A 232 -20.10 -13.18 23.65
C LEU A 232 -20.23 -14.69 23.42
N LYS A 233 -20.53 -15.46 24.48
CA LYS A 233 -20.78 -16.91 24.35
C LYS A 233 -21.98 -17.19 23.45
N ASP A 234 -23.06 -16.45 23.61
CA ASP A 234 -24.26 -16.59 22.77
C ASP A 234 -23.97 -16.16 21.32
N ARG A 235 -23.21 -15.07 21.13
CA ARG A 235 -22.82 -14.57 19.80
C ARG A 235 -21.92 -15.54 19.04
N TYR A 236 -20.97 -16.21 19.70
CA TYR A 236 -20.12 -17.22 19.06
C TYR A 236 -20.76 -18.61 19.01
N GLY A 237 -21.73 -18.90 19.88
CA GLY A 237 -22.50 -20.15 19.87
C GLY A 237 -23.61 -20.20 18.82
N THR A 238 -24.02 -19.05 18.27
CA THR A 238 -24.98 -18.93 17.16
C THR A 238 -24.28 -18.96 15.80
N SER A 239 -24.97 -19.46 14.76
CA SER A 239 -24.48 -19.53 13.36
C SER A 239 -23.83 -18.22 12.89
N ILE A 240 -23.00 -18.28 11.83
CA ILE A 240 -22.29 -17.13 11.22
C ILE A 240 -23.26 -15.99 10.83
N GLU A 241 -24.54 -16.31 10.66
CA GLU A 241 -25.63 -15.44 10.18
C GLU A 241 -25.89 -14.14 10.98
N SER A 242 -25.41 -14.02 12.22
CA SER A 242 -25.49 -12.75 12.97
C SER A 242 -24.10 -12.09 13.07
N PRO A 243 -23.73 -11.23 12.10
CA PRO A 243 -22.45 -10.53 12.14
C PRO A 243 -22.44 -9.47 13.24
N PHE A 244 -21.26 -9.24 13.81
CA PHE A 244 -21.04 -8.07 14.66
C PHE A 244 -21.13 -6.79 13.82
N SER A 245 -21.69 -5.72 14.40
CA SER A 245 -21.64 -4.37 13.83
C SER A 245 -20.21 -3.82 13.83
N THR A 246 -19.97 -2.74 13.09
CA THR A 246 -18.66 -2.09 13.04
C THR A 246 -18.21 -1.61 14.42
N ASP A 247 -19.10 -0.99 15.20
CA ASP A 247 -18.79 -0.50 16.55
C ASP A 247 -18.45 -1.65 17.52
N GLU A 248 -19.19 -2.76 17.43
CA GLU A 248 -18.94 -3.96 18.23
C GLU A 248 -17.57 -4.58 17.91
N ILE A 249 -17.18 -4.61 16.64
CA ILE A 249 -15.87 -5.10 16.23
C ILE A 249 -14.77 -4.13 16.65
N ALA A 250 -15.01 -2.82 16.49
CA ALA A 250 -14.08 -1.80 16.94
C ALA A 250 -13.79 -1.95 18.43
N HIS A 251 -14.82 -2.20 19.25
CA HIS A 251 -14.65 -2.58 20.66
C HIS A 251 -13.86 -3.87 20.83
N LEU A 252 -14.28 -4.95 20.16
CA LEU A 252 -13.71 -6.28 20.31
C LEU A 252 -12.19 -6.30 20.06
N VAL A 253 -11.72 -5.59 19.03
CA VAL A 253 -10.28 -5.54 18.69
C VAL A 253 -9.50 -4.46 19.44
N SER A 254 -10.17 -3.54 20.14
CA SER A 254 -9.54 -2.50 20.98
C SER A 254 -9.65 -2.77 22.48
N CYS A 255 -10.39 -3.79 22.90
CA CYS A 255 -10.52 -4.19 24.29
C CYS A 255 -9.83 -5.53 24.53
N HIS A 256 -8.68 -5.50 25.20
CA HIS A 256 -7.91 -6.70 25.55
C HIS A 256 -8.76 -7.76 26.28
N ALA A 257 -9.60 -7.35 27.23
CA ALA A 257 -10.42 -8.28 28.01
C ALA A 257 -11.50 -8.99 27.14
N CYS A 258 -12.16 -8.26 26.24
CA CYS A 258 -13.16 -8.84 25.34
C CYS A 258 -12.51 -9.72 24.28
N LEU A 259 -11.34 -9.33 23.76
CA LEU A 259 -10.59 -10.15 22.81
C LEU A 259 -10.10 -11.45 23.46
N HIS A 260 -9.54 -11.38 24.67
CA HIS A 260 -9.12 -12.55 25.46
C HIS A 260 -10.30 -13.52 25.70
N LEU A 261 -11.45 -12.98 26.07
CA LEU A 261 -12.65 -13.80 26.28
C LEU A 261 -13.14 -14.44 24.98
N ALA A 262 -13.11 -13.70 23.86
CA ALA A 262 -13.47 -14.24 22.55
C ALA A 262 -12.53 -15.37 22.11
N THR A 263 -11.22 -15.21 22.32
CA THR A 263 -10.23 -16.23 21.97
C THR A 263 -10.36 -17.46 22.87
N GLU A 264 -10.67 -17.29 24.15
CA GLU A 264 -11.00 -18.39 25.07
C GLU A 264 -12.23 -19.17 24.59
N ILE A 265 -13.32 -18.47 24.22
CA ILE A 265 -14.56 -19.09 23.71
C ILE A 265 -14.30 -19.88 22.42
N LEU A 266 -13.47 -19.33 21.53
CA LEU A 266 -13.13 -19.94 20.24
C LEU A 266 -11.99 -20.98 20.34
N ALA A 267 -11.45 -21.23 21.55
CA ALA A 267 -10.29 -22.08 21.79
C ALA A 267 -9.05 -21.69 20.94
N LEU A 268 -8.87 -20.40 20.68
CA LEU A 268 -7.74 -19.84 19.96
C LEU A 268 -6.60 -19.50 20.93
N PRO A 269 -5.32 -19.56 20.48
CA PRO A 269 -4.21 -19.12 21.30
C PRO A 269 -4.31 -17.62 21.53
N ASP A 270 -4.21 -17.18 22.78
CA ASP A 270 -4.11 -15.75 23.06
C ASP A 270 -2.68 -15.25 22.85
N LEU A 271 -2.49 -14.50 21.77
CA LEU A 271 -1.19 -14.01 21.33
C LEU A 271 -0.78 -12.72 22.04
N THR A 272 -1.70 -12.01 22.69
CA THR A 272 -1.38 -10.76 23.40
C THR A 272 -0.59 -11.02 24.69
N LEU A 273 -0.80 -12.18 25.32
CA LEU A 273 -0.12 -12.59 26.57
C LEU A 273 1.40 -12.75 26.42
N GLN A 274 1.90 -12.94 25.20
CA GLN A 274 3.34 -13.03 24.95
C GLN A 274 4.05 -11.68 25.12
N PHE A 275 3.32 -10.58 24.91
CA PHE A 275 3.87 -9.23 24.84
C PHE A 275 3.35 -8.27 25.92
N LEU A 276 2.25 -8.63 26.61
CA LEU A 276 1.66 -7.83 27.70
C LEU A 276 1.60 -8.65 29.02
N PRO A 277 2.72 -8.82 29.73
CA PRO A 277 2.81 -9.69 30.91
C PRO A 277 2.21 -9.11 32.21
N ASP A 278 1.65 -7.91 32.22
CA ASP A 278 1.17 -7.19 33.43
C ASP A 278 -0.09 -7.80 34.10
N ILE A 279 -0.50 -9.00 33.73
CA ILE A 279 -1.54 -9.78 34.41
C ILE A 279 -0.81 -10.76 35.36
N PRO A 280 -1.17 -10.85 36.66
CA PRO A 280 -0.58 -11.81 37.57
C PRO A 280 -1.00 -13.25 37.19
N SER A 281 -0.31 -13.82 36.21
CA SER A 281 -0.26 -15.25 35.97
C SER A 281 0.47 -15.88 37.16
N SER A 282 -0.27 -16.69 37.93
CA SER A 282 0.31 -17.50 39.00
C SER A 282 1.23 -18.57 38.39
N GLY A 283 2.54 -18.30 38.32
CA GLY A 283 3.54 -19.27 37.90
C GLY A 283 4.94 -18.68 37.92
N GLU A 284 5.81 -19.26 38.74
CA GLU A 284 7.18 -18.83 39.05
C GLU A 284 8.04 -18.58 37.80
N ALA A 285 8.51 -17.34 37.63
CA ALA A 285 9.56 -17.00 36.66
C ALA A 285 10.95 -17.32 37.24
N GLY A 286 11.46 -18.51 36.92
CA GLY A 286 12.88 -18.85 37.04
C GLY A 286 13.71 -18.31 35.86
N PRO A 287 15.06 -18.34 35.97
CA PRO A 287 15.96 -17.88 34.90
C PRO A 287 15.86 -18.77 33.64
N PRO A 288 16.23 -18.28 32.44
CA PRO A 288 16.03 -19.02 31.20
C PRO A 288 16.93 -20.26 31.19
N ALA A 289 16.30 -21.42 31.19
CA ALA A 289 16.95 -22.72 31.06
C ALA A 289 16.35 -23.46 29.87
N ALA A 290 17.24 -24.13 29.12
CA ALA A 290 17.04 -25.31 28.27
C ALA A 290 15.72 -25.45 27.50
N TRP A 291 15.84 -25.58 26.18
CA TRP A 291 14.83 -26.02 25.20
C TRP A 291 13.60 -26.68 25.85
N SER A 292 12.48 -25.95 25.86
CA SER A 292 11.22 -26.48 26.39
C SER A 292 10.49 -27.10 25.21
N GLU A 293 10.71 -28.41 25.03
CA GLU A 293 10.17 -29.21 23.93
C GLU A 293 8.70 -28.86 23.59
N LYS A 294 7.86 -28.62 24.60
CA LYS A 294 6.44 -28.27 24.39
C LYS A 294 6.21 -26.84 23.88
N THR A 295 6.99 -25.86 24.32
CA THR A 295 6.82 -24.45 23.91
C THR A 295 7.40 -24.23 22.51
N ASP A 296 8.54 -24.86 22.22
CA ASP A 296 9.22 -24.73 20.93
C ASP A 296 8.46 -25.47 19.82
N LEU A 297 7.84 -26.62 20.13
CA LEU A 297 6.92 -27.29 19.21
C LEU A 297 5.70 -26.46 18.82
N LYS A 298 5.13 -25.70 19.76
CA LYS A 298 4.01 -24.80 19.46
C LYS A 298 4.44 -23.70 18.48
N LYS A 299 5.64 -23.13 18.64
CA LYS A 299 6.20 -22.14 17.71
C LYS A 299 6.42 -22.75 16.32
N LEU A 300 7.01 -23.94 16.24
CA LEU A 300 7.23 -24.65 14.97
C LEU A 300 5.91 -24.94 14.23
N ARG A 301 4.91 -25.45 14.94
CA ARG A 301 3.57 -25.72 14.39
C ARG A 301 2.85 -24.43 13.98
N ARG A 302 3.04 -23.34 14.72
CA ARG A 302 2.51 -22.02 14.34
C ARG A 302 3.11 -21.55 13.01
N LYS A 303 4.44 -21.57 12.87
CA LYS A 303 5.14 -21.18 11.63
C LYS A 303 4.73 -22.03 10.43
N LEU A 304 4.51 -23.33 10.65
CA LEU A 304 3.95 -24.24 9.65
C LEU A 304 2.55 -23.79 9.19
N ARG A 305 1.65 -23.46 10.14
CA ARG A 305 0.31 -22.94 9.82
C ARG A 305 0.36 -21.58 9.13
N GLU A 306 1.25 -20.69 9.53
CA GLU A 306 1.45 -19.39 8.87
C GLU A 306 1.80 -19.58 7.39
N THR A 307 2.71 -20.49 7.08
CA THR A 307 3.08 -20.78 5.68
C THR A 307 1.95 -21.47 4.92
N TYR A 308 1.19 -22.35 5.59
CA TYR A 308 0.03 -23.03 5.00
C TYR A 308 -1.12 -22.06 4.65
N GLU A 309 -1.40 -21.08 5.53
CA GLU A 309 -2.50 -20.11 5.36
C GLU A 309 -2.09 -18.86 4.58
N HIS A 310 -0.79 -18.65 4.35
CA HIS A 310 -0.27 -17.53 3.55
C HIS A 310 -0.78 -17.60 2.10
N ARG A 311 -1.19 -16.45 1.57
CA ARG A 311 -1.70 -16.30 0.20
C ARG A 311 -0.76 -15.41 -0.61
N PRO A 312 0.08 -15.98 -1.49
CA PRO A 312 1.02 -15.20 -2.27
C PRO A 312 0.30 -14.38 -3.34
N SER A 313 0.76 -13.16 -3.56
CA SER A 313 0.43 -12.36 -4.74
C SER A 313 1.47 -12.54 -5.86
N LYS A 314 2.70 -12.94 -5.52
CA LYS A 314 3.76 -13.28 -6.48
C LYS A 314 4.48 -14.55 -6.08
N LEU A 315 4.91 -15.33 -7.07
CA LEU A 315 5.74 -16.51 -6.92
C LEU A 315 7.13 -16.25 -7.48
N GLN A 316 8.16 -16.49 -6.69
CA GLN A 316 9.55 -16.45 -7.13
C GLN A 316 10.06 -17.86 -7.35
N ILE A 317 10.63 -18.10 -8.53
CA ILE A 317 11.12 -19.40 -8.96
C ILE A 317 12.64 -19.39 -8.85
N ILE A 318 13.18 -20.17 -7.92
CA ILE A 318 14.59 -20.16 -7.55
C ILE A 318 15.20 -21.50 -7.91
N VAL A 319 16.36 -21.46 -8.56
CA VAL A 319 17.15 -22.65 -8.90
C VAL A 319 18.55 -22.46 -8.35
N ASP A 320 18.96 -23.38 -7.46
CA ASP A 320 20.26 -23.34 -6.76
C ASP A 320 20.55 -22.01 -6.04
N GLY A 321 19.52 -21.41 -5.45
CA GLY A 321 19.61 -20.15 -4.71
C GLY A 321 19.58 -18.89 -5.57
N VAL A 322 19.45 -19.00 -6.90
CA VAL A 322 19.36 -17.86 -7.83
C VAL A 322 17.92 -17.72 -8.35
N VAL A 323 17.37 -16.51 -8.30
CA VAL A 323 16.05 -16.20 -8.87
C VAL A 323 16.11 -16.32 -10.40
N ARG A 324 15.25 -17.16 -10.98
CA ARG A 324 15.16 -17.42 -12.42
C ARG A 324 13.91 -16.83 -13.07
N GLY A 325 12.88 -16.56 -12.29
CA GLY A 325 11.66 -15.91 -12.75
C GLY A 325 10.76 -15.49 -11.59
N VAL A 326 9.88 -14.54 -11.88
CA VAL A 326 8.86 -14.05 -10.95
C VAL A 326 7.52 -14.08 -11.69
N GLN A 327 6.48 -14.59 -11.04
CA GLN A 327 5.13 -14.69 -11.59
C GLN A 327 4.14 -13.99 -10.67
N THR A 328 3.42 -13.00 -11.18
CA THR A 328 2.27 -12.42 -10.48
C THR A 328 1.04 -13.32 -10.64
N ILE A 329 0.29 -13.54 -9.57
CA ILE A 329 -0.94 -14.34 -9.59
C ILE A 329 -2.11 -13.39 -9.91
N THR A 330 -2.76 -13.60 -11.06
CA THR A 330 -3.86 -12.74 -11.54
C THR A 330 -5.17 -13.50 -11.77
N GLY A 331 -5.22 -14.80 -11.49
CA GLY A 331 -6.41 -15.62 -11.65
C GLY A 331 -6.29 -17.00 -11.03
N ALA A 332 -7.35 -17.81 -11.15
CA ALA A 332 -7.49 -19.11 -10.47
C ALA A 332 -6.41 -20.12 -10.83
N SER A 333 -5.84 -20.06 -12.04
CA SER A 333 -4.69 -20.88 -12.40
C SER A 333 -3.57 -20.03 -13.00
N SER A 334 -2.35 -20.26 -12.52
CA SER A 334 -1.13 -19.64 -13.04
C SER A 334 -0.13 -20.74 -13.40
N LYS A 335 0.33 -20.78 -14.65
CA LYS A 335 1.30 -21.77 -15.14
C LYS A 335 2.49 -21.07 -15.78
N VAL A 336 3.70 -21.46 -15.39
CA VAL A 336 4.96 -20.85 -15.83
C VAL A 336 5.95 -21.93 -16.22
N GLN A 337 6.70 -21.66 -17.29
CA GLN A 337 7.78 -22.53 -17.75
C GLN A 337 9.08 -21.73 -17.85
N ILE A 338 10.17 -22.25 -17.30
CA ILE A 338 11.49 -21.63 -17.35
C ILE A 338 12.48 -22.65 -17.92
N ALA A 339 13.02 -22.35 -19.09
CA ALA A 339 14.15 -23.08 -19.65
C ALA A 339 15.45 -22.65 -18.97
N LEU A 340 16.21 -23.61 -18.44
CA LEU A 340 17.51 -23.38 -17.85
C LEU A 340 18.62 -23.42 -18.90
N GLN A 341 19.86 -23.16 -18.49
CA GLN A 341 21.01 -23.27 -19.40
C GLN A 341 21.15 -24.71 -19.92
N PRO A 342 21.48 -24.92 -21.21
CA PRO A 342 21.73 -26.25 -21.75
C PRO A 342 22.78 -26.99 -20.92
N LEU A 343 22.58 -28.30 -20.70
CA LEU A 343 23.48 -29.17 -19.91
C LEU A 343 23.67 -28.77 -18.43
N SER A 344 22.91 -27.81 -17.91
CA SER A 344 22.94 -27.51 -16.47
C SER A 344 22.36 -28.67 -15.65
N LYS A 345 22.93 -28.91 -14.47
CA LYS A 345 22.50 -29.94 -13.52
C LYS A 345 22.02 -29.26 -12.24
N PRO A 346 20.78 -28.76 -12.21
CA PRO A 346 20.26 -28.08 -11.02
C PRO A 346 20.24 -29.03 -9.83
N GLY A 347 20.64 -28.55 -8.65
CA GLY A 347 20.67 -29.32 -7.41
C GLY A 347 19.35 -29.24 -6.63
N PHE A 348 18.65 -28.11 -6.71
CA PHE A 348 17.30 -27.96 -6.14
C PHE A 348 16.51 -26.83 -6.80
N VAL A 349 15.19 -26.89 -6.64
CA VAL A 349 14.25 -25.82 -7.01
C VAL A 349 13.46 -25.40 -5.77
N GLU A 350 13.30 -24.09 -5.57
CA GLU A 350 12.50 -23.53 -4.50
C GLU A 350 11.51 -22.50 -5.06
N ILE A 351 10.28 -22.51 -4.54
CA ILE A 351 9.25 -21.51 -4.83
C ILE A 351 9.01 -20.68 -3.57
N LEU A 352 9.18 -19.36 -3.66
CA LEU A 352 8.87 -18.42 -2.58
C LEU A 352 7.66 -17.54 -2.92
N SER A 353 7.04 -16.96 -1.90
CA SER A 353 6.14 -15.79 -2.04
C SER A 353 6.93 -14.49 -2.23
N GLU A 354 6.23 -13.39 -2.48
CA GLU A 354 6.76 -12.03 -2.42
C GLU A 354 7.38 -11.67 -1.06
N GLN A 355 6.87 -12.23 0.05
CA GLN A 355 7.36 -11.96 1.41
C GLN A 355 8.58 -12.82 1.80
N GLY A 356 9.07 -13.64 0.87
CA GLY A 356 10.21 -14.55 1.12
C GLY A 356 9.84 -15.86 1.82
N LEU A 357 8.55 -16.14 2.04
CA LEU A 357 8.08 -17.42 2.60
C LEU A 357 8.34 -18.57 1.63
N GLY A 358 8.96 -19.65 2.14
CA GLY A 358 9.19 -20.89 1.38
C GLY A 358 7.91 -21.69 1.17
N LEU A 359 7.33 -21.59 -0.02
CA LEU A 359 6.06 -22.24 -0.34
C LEU A 359 6.24 -23.67 -0.83
N LEU A 360 7.29 -23.97 -1.59
CA LEU A 360 7.56 -25.33 -2.06
C LEU A 360 9.07 -25.54 -2.26
N TYR A 361 9.55 -26.73 -1.95
CA TYR A 361 10.94 -27.14 -2.16
C TYR A 361 11.00 -28.49 -2.88
N LEU A 362 11.81 -28.58 -3.94
CA LEU A 362 12.12 -29.80 -4.67
C LEU A 362 13.64 -30.04 -4.60
N ASP A 363 14.05 -31.07 -3.84
CA ASP A 363 15.43 -31.56 -3.87
C ASP A 363 15.62 -32.43 -5.11
N LEU A 364 16.60 -32.09 -5.95
CA LEU A 364 16.86 -32.84 -7.17
C LEU A 364 17.93 -33.90 -6.89
N GLN A 365 17.58 -35.17 -7.08
CA GLN A 365 18.54 -36.25 -6.99
C GLN A 365 19.30 -36.40 -8.32
N PRO A 366 20.63 -36.60 -8.29
CA PRO A 366 21.39 -36.89 -9.50
C PRO A 366 20.97 -38.26 -10.07
N ASP A 367 20.51 -38.29 -11.32
CA ASP A 367 20.18 -39.54 -12.02
C ASP A 367 21.43 -40.41 -12.19
N GLU A 368 21.43 -41.60 -11.58
CA GLU A 368 22.47 -42.62 -11.79
C GLU A 368 22.30 -43.39 -13.11
N THR A 369 21.15 -43.30 -13.78
CA THR A 369 20.75 -44.27 -14.84
C THR A 369 20.30 -43.69 -16.20
N GLY A 370 20.48 -42.40 -16.47
CA GLY A 370 20.45 -41.87 -17.85
C GLY A 370 19.10 -41.87 -18.60
N LEU A 371 17.96 -42.09 -17.92
CA LEU A 371 16.63 -41.73 -18.42
C LEU A 371 16.17 -40.42 -17.77
N PRO A 372 15.46 -39.52 -18.48
CA PRO A 372 14.96 -38.28 -17.88
C PRO A 372 13.77 -38.60 -16.96
N ASN A 373 14.05 -38.93 -15.70
CA ASN A 373 12.99 -39.01 -14.71
C ASN A 373 12.49 -37.58 -14.44
N THR A 374 11.25 -37.32 -14.83
CA THR A 374 10.58 -36.07 -14.47
C THR A 374 10.47 -36.04 -12.95
N GLN A 375 11.20 -35.12 -12.31
CA GLN A 375 11.13 -34.93 -10.86
C GLN A 375 10.00 -33.95 -10.55
N TYR A 376 9.16 -34.28 -9.57
CA TYR A 376 7.92 -33.57 -9.27
C TYR A 376 7.75 -33.38 -7.76
N ALA A 377 7.31 -32.19 -7.36
CA ALA A 377 6.84 -31.92 -6.02
C ALA A 377 5.56 -31.10 -6.07
N GLU A 378 4.71 -31.33 -5.08
CA GLU A 378 3.41 -30.68 -4.93
C GLU A 378 3.14 -30.44 -3.45
N VAL A 379 2.41 -29.37 -3.17
CA VAL A 379 1.95 -29.05 -1.83
C VAL A 379 0.54 -28.48 -1.89
N GLU A 380 -0.26 -28.85 -0.90
CA GLU A 380 -1.56 -28.24 -0.62
C GLU A 380 -1.38 -27.09 0.37
N LEU A 381 -2.10 -26.00 0.11
CA LEU A 381 -2.16 -24.79 0.92
C LEU A 381 -3.61 -24.64 1.43
N SER A 382 -3.85 -23.69 2.34
CA SER A 382 -5.20 -23.49 2.88
C SER A 382 -6.23 -23.23 1.78
N ASP A 383 -7.51 -23.47 2.08
CA ASP A 383 -8.62 -23.13 1.21
C ASP A 383 -8.58 -23.87 -0.15
N GLY A 384 -8.01 -25.07 -0.21
CA GLY A 384 -7.96 -25.91 -1.41
C GLY A 384 -6.94 -25.43 -2.48
N ARG A 385 -6.07 -24.49 -2.12
CA ARG A 385 -5.02 -23.95 -2.99
C ARG A 385 -3.93 -25.00 -3.22
N GLN A 386 -3.40 -25.07 -4.43
CA GLN A 386 -2.39 -26.06 -4.81
C GLN A 386 -1.21 -25.40 -5.50
N LEU A 387 -0.01 -25.88 -5.20
CA LEU A 387 1.22 -25.46 -5.84
C LEU A 387 2.05 -26.70 -6.21
N SER A 388 2.47 -26.79 -7.47
CA SER A 388 3.37 -27.86 -7.90
C SER A 388 4.50 -27.35 -8.79
N VAL A 389 5.62 -28.06 -8.73
CA VAL A 389 6.78 -27.87 -9.59
C VAL A 389 7.20 -29.19 -10.20
N SER A 390 7.61 -29.16 -11.47
CA SER A 390 8.27 -30.30 -12.11
C SER A 390 9.49 -29.87 -12.90
N LEU A 391 10.51 -30.71 -12.94
CA LEU A 391 11.66 -30.57 -13.82
C LEU A 391 11.60 -31.64 -14.91
N THR A 392 11.51 -31.21 -16.16
CA THR A 392 11.56 -32.09 -17.35
C THR A 392 12.79 -31.74 -18.18
N CYS A 393 13.38 -32.71 -18.88
CA CYS A 393 14.47 -32.43 -19.83
C CYS A 393 13.92 -32.51 -21.26
N SER A 394 13.96 -31.41 -22.00
CA SER A 394 13.59 -31.35 -23.42
C SER A 394 14.84 -31.03 -24.24
N GLU A 395 15.24 -31.92 -25.15
CA GLU A 395 16.40 -31.72 -26.04
C GLU A 395 17.73 -31.39 -25.29
N GLY A 396 17.90 -31.92 -24.07
CA GLY A 396 19.09 -31.65 -23.24
C GLY A 396 19.04 -30.33 -22.46
N VAL A 397 17.93 -29.60 -22.54
CA VAL A 397 17.65 -28.40 -21.76
C VAL A 397 16.71 -28.75 -20.61
N PRO A 398 17.10 -28.53 -19.34
CA PRO A 398 16.18 -28.70 -18.23
C PRO A 398 15.17 -27.57 -18.22
N VAL A 399 13.89 -27.91 -18.11
CA VAL A 399 12.76 -26.98 -18.07
C VAL A 399 12.01 -27.17 -16.76
N VAL A 400 11.89 -26.07 -15.99
CA VAL A 400 11.10 -26.01 -14.76
C VAL A 400 9.68 -25.58 -15.11
N HIS A 401 8.69 -26.39 -14.75
CA HIS A 401 7.27 -26.04 -14.83
C HIS A 401 6.74 -25.77 -13.44
N VAL A 402 6.07 -24.64 -13.25
CA VAL A 402 5.42 -24.25 -12.00
C VAL A 402 3.95 -24.03 -12.29
N SER A 403 3.07 -24.62 -11.48
CA SER A 403 1.64 -24.38 -11.55
C SER A 403 1.08 -24.08 -10.17
N TYR A 404 0.33 -23.00 -10.10
CA TYR A 404 -0.39 -22.56 -8.91
C TYR A 404 -1.89 -22.51 -9.23
N TYR A 405 -2.70 -22.98 -8.28
CA TYR A 405 -4.14 -22.97 -8.35
C TYR A 405 -4.72 -22.36 -7.08
N ASP A 406 -5.65 -21.44 -7.23
CA ASP A 406 -6.36 -20.79 -6.14
C ASP A 406 -7.87 -20.69 -6.42
N PRO A 407 -8.70 -21.50 -5.74
CA PRO A 407 -10.14 -21.58 -6.01
C PRO A 407 -10.89 -20.31 -5.60
N LEU A 408 -10.31 -19.41 -4.79
CA LEU A 408 -10.97 -18.15 -4.44
C LEU A 408 -11.04 -17.17 -5.62
N PHE A 409 -10.31 -17.42 -6.71
CA PHE A 409 -10.47 -16.69 -7.97
C PHE A 409 -11.45 -17.38 -8.92
N GLU A 410 -11.94 -18.58 -8.59
CA GLU A 410 -13.09 -19.13 -9.30
C GLU A 410 -14.35 -18.36 -8.84
N PRO A 411 -15.24 -17.99 -9.76
CA PRO A 411 -16.52 -17.39 -9.36
C PRO A 411 -17.27 -18.37 -8.46
N GLU A 412 -17.55 -17.98 -7.21
CA GLU A 412 -18.21 -18.84 -6.22
C GLU A 412 -19.56 -19.34 -6.74
N GLY A 413 -19.71 -20.65 -6.88
CA GLY A 413 -20.99 -21.31 -7.02
C GLY A 413 -21.68 -21.47 -5.66
N GLU A 414 -22.86 -20.90 -5.47
CA GLU A 414 -23.57 -20.92 -4.18
C GLU A 414 -24.26 -22.27 -3.89
N GLY A 415 -23.72 -23.02 -2.93
CA GLY A 415 -24.55 -23.78 -1.99
C GLY A 415 -25.39 -22.81 -1.14
N PRO A 416 -26.58 -23.24 -0.66
CA PRO A 416 -27.63 -22.32 -0.23
C PRO A 416 -27.27 -21.52 1.03
N PRO A 417 -27.59 -20.21 1.09
CA PRO A 417 -27.60 -19.45 2.32
C PRO A 417 -28.77 -19.92 3.20
N SER A 418 -28.47 -20.70 4.23
CA SER A 418 -29.39 -21.02 5.32
C SER A 418 -29.67 -19.74 6.12
N GLY A 419 -30.93 -19.32 6.16
CA GLY A 419 -31.35 -18.12 6.89
C GLY A 419 -32.82 -17.71 6.70
N ALA A 420 -33.75 -18.66 6.54
CA ALA A 420 -35.18 -18.40 6.70
C ALA A 420 -35.66 -19.00 8.02
N ALA A 421 -36.04 -18.13 8.95
CA ALA A 421 -36.52 -18.50 10.28
C ALA A 421 -37.91 -19.15 10.20
N GLU A 422 -38.03 -20.40 10.64
CA GLU A 422 -39.31 -20.92 11.13
C GLU A 422 -39.41 -20.73 12.64
N SER A 423 -40.39 -19.92 13.00
CA SER A 423 -40.83 -19.59 14.34
C SER A 423 -41.33 -20.83 15.08
N SER A 424 -40.85 -21.07 16.31
CA SER A 424 -41.61 -21.83 17.30
C SER A 424 -41.27 -21.40 18.73
N LYS A 425 -42.31 -20.91 19.40
CA LYS A 425 -42.35 -20.45 20.80
C LYS A 425 -42.03 -21.57 21.79
N ALA A 426 -41.27 -21.25 22.82
CA ALA A 426 -41.51 -21.79 24.17
C ALA A 426 -41.06 -20.78 25.24
N LEU A 427 -42.02 -20.33 26.03
CA LEU A 427 -41.83 -19.69 27.33
C LEU A 427 -40.96 -20.59 28.23
N VAL A 428 -40.20 -20.01 29.18
CA VAL A 428 -40.40 -20.22 30.63
C VAL A 428 -39.31 -19.50 31.47
N SER A 429 -39.82 -18.80 32.48
CA SER A 429 -39.29 -18.50 33.82
C SER A 429 -38.06 -17.62 34.03
N VAL A 430 -38.39 -16.37 34.34
CA VAL A 430 -37.69 -15.49 35.29
C VAL A 430 -37.34 -16.23 36.59
N SER A 431 -36.13 -16.04 37.09
CA SER A 431 -35.85 -16.11 38.53
C SER A 431 -34.80 -15.08 38.91
N SER A 432 -35.17 -14.37 39.95
CA SER A 432 -34.67 -13.09 40.43
C SER A 432 -33.65 -13.22 41.56
N LEU A 433 -32.95 -12.11 41.80
CA LEU A 433 -32.27 -11.70 43.05
C LEU A 433 -30.97 -12.43 43.42
N SER A 434 -29.86 -11.69 43.41
CA SER A 434 -29.34 -11.18 44.69
C SER A 434 -28.30 -10.09 44.46
N ARG A 435 -28.54 -8.96 45.12
CA ARG A 435 -27.71 -7.78 45.24
C ARG A 435 -27.07 -7.87 46.62
N GLN A 436 -25.77 -7.61 46.77
CA GLN A 436 -25.27 -6.72 47.83
C GLN A 436 -23.76 -6.39 47.69
N PRO A 437 -23.33 -5.27 48.29
CA PRO A 437 -22.23 -4.43 47.83
C PRO A 437 -21.00 -4.48 48.75
N TYR A 438 -19.84 -4.03 48.28
CA TYR A 438 -18.80 -3.50 49.19
C TYR A 438 -18.14 -2.25 48.61
N LEU A 439 -18.33 -1.16 49.36
CA LEU A 439 -17.56 0.09 49.35
C LEU A 439 -16.30 -0.08 50.21
N GLY A 440 -15.23 0.65 49.86
CA GLY A 440 -14.03 0.87 50.67
C GLY A 440 -12.88 1.33 49.78
N GLU A 441 -12.82 2.62 49.45
CA GLU A 441 -12.04 3.68 50.13
C GLU A 441 -10.54 3.72 49.79
N ARG A 442 -10.11 4.95 49.46
CA ARG A 442 -8.78 5.35 49.00
C ARG A 442 -7.78 5.41 50.15
N GLY A 443 -6.49 5.19 49.85
CA GLY A 443 -5.40 5.66 50.72
C GLY A 443 -4.00 5.21 50.26
N PRO A 444 -3.04 6.11 50.02
CA PRO A 444 -1.74 5.84 49.39
C PRO A 444 -0.65 5.49 50.43
N HIS A 445 0.48 4.88 49.99
CA HIS A 445 1.87 5.29 50.32
C HIS A 445 2.95 4.23 50.03
N SER A 446 4.07 4.75 49.50
CA SER A 446 5.48 4.37 49.69
C SER A 446 5.97 2.97 49.27
N TRP A 447 6.47 2.89 48.04
CA TRP A 447 7.28 1.77 47.51
C TRP A 447 8.76 1.76 47.95
N LEU A 448 9.20 2.70 48.79
CA LEU A 448 10.62 2.90 49.08
C LEU A 448 11.24 2.00 50.18
N ASP A 449 10.51 1.06 50.75
CA ASP A 449 11.04 0.20 51.83
C ASP A 449 11.44 -1.23 51.41
N ARG A 450 11.46 -1.56 50.11
CA ARG A 450 11.85 -2.92 49.65
C ARG A 450 13.11 -3.02 48.80
N LEU A 451 13.94 -1.97 48.73
CA LEU A 451 15.20 -1.99 47.97
C LEU A 451 16.47 -2.14 48.83
N ARG A 452 16.39 -2.55 50.11
CA ARG A 452 17.56 -2.50 51.02
C ARG A 452 18.05 -3.78 51.68
N HIS A 453 17.52 -4.97 51.38
CA HIS A 453 17.97 -6.20 52.07
C HIS A 453 18.41 -7.41 51.22
N ARG A 454 18.64 -7.25 49.90
CA ARG A 454 19.23 -8.33 49.07
C ARG A 454 20.65 -8.10 48.56
N LEU A 455 21.36 -7.10 49.10
CA LEU A 455 22.78 -6.83 48.78
C LEU A 455 23.64 -6.93 50.04
N ARG A 456 23.60 -8.08 50.75
CA ARG A 456 24.58 -8.37 51.81
C ARG A 456 24.64 -9.84 52.22
N ARG A 457 25.22 -10.73 51.41
CA ARG A 457 25.91 -11.95 51.87
C ARG A 457 26.49 -12.77 50.71
N SER A 458 27.79 -12.61 50.46
CA SER A 458 28.77 -13.67 50.14
C SER A 458 29.96 -13.13 49.32
N SER A 459 30.59 -12.05 49.79
CA SER A 459 31.95 -11.68 49.38
C SER A 459 32.93 -12.36 50.33
N ARG A 460 33.78 -13.23 49.78
CA ARG A 460 35.12 -13.67 50.26
C ARG A 460 35.45 -14.97 49.52
N LEU A 461 35.91 -14.87 48.26
CA LEU A 461 36.78 -15.85 47.57
C LEU A 461 37.17 -15.42 46.13
N ILE A 462 36.60 -14.36 45.55
CA ILE A 462 36.93 -13.88 44.17
C ILE A 462 37.97 -12.74 44.20
N GLY A 463 38.95 -12.81 45.11
CA GLY A 463 39.94 -11.73 45.33
C GLY A 463 41.25 -11.88 44.56
N THR A 464 41.55 -13.05 44.00
CA THR A 464 42.90 -13.35 43.47
C THR A 464 42.95 -13.58 41.97
N PHE A 465 41.86 -14.01 41.32
CA PHE A 465 41.82 -14.19 39.86
C PHE A 465 41.56 -12.90 39.07
N ALA A 466 40.95 -11.88 39.69
CA ALA A 466 40.62 -10.62 39.02
C ALA A 466 41.87 -9.77 38.69
N VAL A 467 42.94 -9.85 39.48
CA VAL A 467 44.14 -9.03 39.29
C VAL A 467 44.97 -9.52 38.10
N ILE A 468 45.08 -10.84 37.90
CA ILE A 468 45.84 -11.41 36.78
C ILE A 468 45.08 -11.16 35.46
N ALA A 469 43.76 -11.32 35.45
CA ALA A 469 42.93 -11.03 34.28
C ALA A 469 42.93 -9.53 33.91
N CYS A 470 43.01 -8.64 34.90
CA CYS A 470 43.07 -7.19 34.62
C CYS A 470 44.43 -6.79 34.02
N CYS A 471 45.54 -7.39 34.50
CA CYS A 471 46.86 -7.11 33.96
C CYS A 471 47.07 -7.64 32.53
N THR A 472 46.52 -8.83 32.21
CA THR A 472 46.58 -9.37 30.83
C THR A 472 45.69 -8.58 29.87
N MET A 473 44.52 -8.10 30.34
CA MET A 473 43.62 -7.26 29.55
C MET A 473 44.22 -5.88 29.27
N VAL A 474 44.92 -5.26 30.23
CA VAL A 474 45.60 -3.97 30.03
C VAL A 474 46.80 -4.13 29.09
N ALA A 475 47.54 -5.25 29.14
CA ALA A 475 48.63 -5.52 28.20
C ALA A 475 48.13 -5.79 26.77
N LEU A 476 47.01 -6.51 26.62
CA LEU A 476 46.36 -6.74 25.33
C LEU A 476 45.75 -5.45 24.74
N LEU A 477 45.17 -4.61 25.59
CA LEU A 477 44.66 -3.29 25.19
C LEU A 477 45.81 -2.35 24.79
N GLY A 478 46.95 -2.39 25.48
CA GLY A 478 48.16 -1.61 25.11
C GLY A 478 48.76 -2.03 23.77
N LEU A 479 48.74 -3.33 23.43
CA LEU A 479 49.20 -3.84 22.13
C LEU A 479 48.20 -3.55 20.99
N LEU A 480 46.89 -3.50 21.28
CA LEU A 480 45.87 -3.08 20.33
C LEU A 480 45.87 -1.55 20.09
N ASP A 481 46.27 -0.75 21.07
CA ASP A 481 46.39 0.70 20.91
C ASP A 481 47.67 1.10 20.14
N GLN A 482 48.75 0.32 20.27
CA GLN A 482 50.00 0.54 19.52
C GLN A 482 49.90 0.10 18.04
N SER A 483 48.93 -0.74 17.69
CA SER A 483 48.61 -1.16 16.31
C SER A 483 47.52 -0.32 15.65
N ARG A 484 46.91 0.64 16.36
CA ARG A 484 46.17 1.76 15.76
C ARG A 484 47.15 2.79 15.20
N GLY A 485 47.91 2.35 14.21
CA GLY A 485 48.65 3.22 13.31
C GLY A 485 47.69 4.28 12.75
N LYS A 486 48.11 5.55 12.87
CA LYS A 486 47.54 6.77 12.29
C LYS A 486 46.36 6.48 11.35
N LYS A 487 45.13 6.75 11.82
CA LYS A 487 43.96 6.85 10.93
C LYS A 487 44.39 7.71 9.73
N PRO A 488 44.26 7.24 8.48
CA PRO A 488 44.54 8.10 7.33
C PRO A 488 43.66 9.32 7.50
N THR A 489 44.30 10.49 7.64
CA THR A 489 43.59 11.76 7.58
C THR A 489 42.87 11.78 6.24
N LEU A 490 41.54 11.69 6.26
CA LEU A 490 40.72 11.77 5.06
C LEU A 490 41.02 13.12 4.41
N ASP A 491 41.64 13.08 3.24
CA ASP A 491 42.00 14.27 2.47
C ASP A 491 40.75 14.86 1.81
N ALA A 492 40.59 16.19 1.88
CA ALA A 492 39.41 16.90 1.37
C ALA A 492 39.16 16.60 -0.11
N PHE A 493 40.23 16.61 -0.90
CA PHE A 493 40.16 16.32 -2.34
C PHE A 493 39.73 14.88 -2.64
N THR A 494 40.08 13.94 -1.76
CA THR A 494 39.63 12.55 -1.91
C THR A 494 38.12 12.44 -1.67
N LEU A 495 37.56 13.19 -0.71
CA LEU A 495 36.11 13.23 -0.47
C LEU A 495 35.35 13.91 -1.60
N LEU A 496 35.83 15.05 -2.08
CA LEU A 496 35.25 15.77 -3.21
C LEU A 496 35.26 14.91 -4.48
N SER A 497 36.37 14.23 -4.76
CA SER A 497 36.47 13.31 -5.91
C SER A 497 35.51 12.12 -5.81
N ARG A 498 35.33 11.53 -4.61
CA ARG A 498 34.33 10.46 -4.40
C ARG A 498 32.91 10.96 -4.59
N SER A 499 32.63 12.19 -4.19
CA SER A 499 31.33 12.83 -4.38
C SER A 499 31.01 13.07 -5.86
N GLU A 500 32.00 13.54 -6.64
CA GLU A 500 31.84 13.64 -8.10
C GLU A 500 31.58 12.27 -8.75
N GLU A 501 32.30 11.23 -8.34
CA GLU A 501 32.14 9.88 -8.91
C GLU A 501 30.76 9.29 -8.58
N ALA A 502 30.27 9.51 -7.36
CA ALA A 502 28.91 9.11 -6.96
C ALA A 502 27.84 9.81 -7.82
N LEU A 503 28.03 11.09 -8.16
CA LEU A 503 27.13 11.83 -9.04
C LEU A 503 27.17 11.32 -10.49
N ARG A 504 28.37 11.02 -11.01
CA ARG A 504 28.55 10.49 -12.37
C ARG A 504 27.97 9.10 -12.54
N THR A 505 28.07 8.25 -11.52
CA THR A 505 27.55 6.87 -11.56
C THR A 505 26.04 6.81 -11.38
N SER A 506 25.45 7.75 -10.65
CA SER A 506 24.00 7.83 -10.43
C SER A 506 23.23 8.53 -11.55
N THR A 507 23.89 9.34 -12.39
CA THR A 507 23.24 10.08 -13.48
C THR A 507 23.46 9.38 -14.83
N PRO A 508 22.41 8.99 -15.56
CA PRO A 508 22.55 8.41 -16.90
C PRO A 508 23.27 9.34 -17.89
N ALA A 509 23.92 8.78 -18.91
CA ALA A 509 24.50 9.55 -20.00
C ALA A 509 23.43 10.45 -20.66
N HIS A 510 23.80 11.70 -20.99
CA HIS A 510 22.87 12.76 -21.45
C HIS A 510 21.74 13.14 -20.49
N GLY A 511 21.73 12.59 -19.27
CA GLY A 511 20.84 12.97 -18.18
C GLY A 511 21.20 14.31 -17.53
N ALA A 512 20.44 14.70 -16.53
CA ALA A 512 20.64 15.91 -15.75
C ALA A 512 20.22 15.69 -14.30
N VAL A 513 20.71 16.56 -13.43
CA VAL A 513 20.37 16.60 -12.02
C VAL A 513 19.64 17.90 -11.75
N ARG A 514 18.46 17.81 -11.15
CA ARG A 514 17.68 18.95 -10.67
C ARG A 514 17.73 18.96 -9.14
N SER A 515 18.25 20.04 -8.58
CA SER A 515 18.36 20.25 -7.13
C SER A 515 17.65 21.55 -6.75
N ARG A 516 16.91 21.53 -5.64
CA ARG A 516 16.26 22.72 -5.07
C ARG A 516 16.72 22.92 -3.64
N PHE A 517 17.06 24.17 -3.31
CA PHE A 517 17.60 24.57 -2.02
C PHE A 517 16.82 25.73 -1.43
N ASP A 518 16.47 25.64 -0.16
CA ASP A 518 16.07 26.83 0.61
C ASP A 518 17.32 27.67 0.87
N LEU A 519 17.21 28.99 0.68
CA LEU A 519 18.29 29.96 0.91
C LEU A 519 17.93 30.89 2.07
N GLU A 520 18.62 30.71 3.20
CA GLU A 520 18.53 31.62 4.35
C GLU A 520 19.67 32.64 4.30
N VAL A 521 19.36 33.93 4.41
CA VAL A 521 20.36 35.01 4.41
C VAL A 521 20.30 35.76 5.73
N THR A 522 21.39 35.71 6.49
CA THR A 522 21.51 36.44 7.77
C THR A 522 22.47 37.62 7.61
N ASP A 523 22.01 38.83 7.95
CA ASP A 523 22.82 40.04 7.94
C ASP A 523 23.71 40.17 9.20
N SER A 524 24.56 41.21 9.24
CA SER A 524 25.44 41.49 10.39
C SER A 524 24.70 41.90 11.67
N TYR A 525 23.41 42.22 11.57
CA TYR A 525 22.54 42.61 12.68
C TYR A 525 21.69 41.44 13.20
N GLY A 526 21.77 40.27 12.55
CA GLY A 526 21.03 39.06 12.90
C GLY A 526 19.62 38.97 12.29
N HIS A 527 19.28 39.84 11.34
CA HIS A 527 18.04 39.70 10.57
C HIS A 527 18.23 38.59 9.55
N THR A 528 17.30 37.64 9.54
CA THR A 528 17.30 36.50 8.62
C THR A 528 16.16 36.64 7.62
N ALA A 529 16.47 36.71 6.34
CA ALA A 529 15.51 36.54 5.25
C ALA A 529 15.43 35.04 4.87
N ASN A 530 14.24 34.45 4.95
CA ASN A 530 14.00 33.00 4.78
C ASN A 530 13.09 32.67 3.58
N ASP A 531 12.85 33.61 2.68
CA ASP A 531 11.77 33.50 1.68
C ASP A 531 12.28 33.25 0.24
N LEU A 532 13.47 32.64 0.11
CA LEU A 532 14.16 32.42 -1.15
C LEU A 532 14.44 30.94 -1.41
N GLU A 533 14.21 30.50 -2.65
CA GLU A 533 14.51 29.16 -3.14
C GLU A 533 15.49 29.26 -4.32
N VAL A 534 16.49 28.38 -4.35
CA VAL A 534 17.45 28.25 -5.46
C VAL A 534 17.23 26.91 -6.14
N GLU A 535 16.91 26.95 -7.43
CA GLU A 535 16.77 25.77 -8.28
C GLU A 535 17.96 25.68 -9.22
N ALA A 536 18.67 24.55 -9.20
CA ALA A 536 19.78 24.26 -10.09
C ALA A 536 19.45 23.04 -10.96
N LEU A 537 19.61 23.18 -12.28
CA LEU A 537 19.52 22.09 -13.24
C LEU A 537 20.85 21.97 -13.99
N ARG A 538 21.45 20.78 -13.98
CA ARG A 538 22.78 20.54 -14.55
C ARG A 538 22.82 19.26 -15.36
N SER A 539 23.33 19.32 -16.59
CA SER A 539 23.58 18.12 -17.40
C SER A 539 24.80 17.33 -16.88
N ALA A 540 24.73 16.00 -16.99
CA ALA A 540 25.78 15.08 -16.52
C ALA A 540 27.08 15.19 -17.33
N ASP A 541 26.95 15.35 -18.64
CA ASP A 541 28.03 15.19 -19.62
C ASP A 541 28.20 16.40 -20.55
N ARG A 542 27.19 17.29 -20.63
CA ARG A 542 27.27 18.57 -21.35
C ARG A 542 27.55 19.71 -20.37
N PRO A 543 28.21 20.80 -20.80
CA PRO A 543 28.43 21.98 -19.96
C PRO A 543 27.16 22.83 -19.75
N LEU A 544 25.97 22.22 -19.83
CA LEU A 544 24.67 22.86 -19.67
C LEU A 544 24.33 22.98 -18.19
N ARG A 545 24.11 24.21 -17.73
CA ARG A 545 23.69 24.51 -16.36
C ARG A 545 22.75 25.70 -16.36
N VAL A 546 21.70 25.64 -15.55
CA VAL A 546 20.89 26.80 -15.21
C VAL A 546 20.67 26.84 -13.70
N VAL A 547 20.88 28.01 -13.10
CA VAL A 547 20.55 28.29 -11.69
C VAL A 547 19.50 29.39 -11.67
N ARG A 548 18.42 29.21 -10.91
CA ARG A 548 17.30 30.14 -10.81
C ARG A 548 17.07 30.48 -9.34
N LEU A 549 17.03 31.77 -9.05
CA LEU A 549 16.60 32.30 -7.75
C LEU A 549 15.09 32.59 -7.82
N ARG A 550 14.32 31.98 -6.95
CA ARG A 550 12.86 32.11 -6.87
C ARG A 550 12.44 32.72 -5.53
N ALA A 551 11.40 33.53 -5.56
CA ALA A 551 10.67 33.93 -4.36
C ALA A 551 9.69 32.80 -3.95
N GLN A 552 9.24 32.78 -2.69
CA GLN A 552 8.25 31.80 -2.18
C GLN A 552 6.97 31.66 -3.02
N ASN A 553 6.59 32.70 -3.76
CA ASN A 553 5.42 32.66 -4.66
C ASN A 553 5.71 31.97 -6.02
N GLY A 554 6.89 31.36 -6.19
CA GLY A 554 7.33 30.65 -7.39
C GLY A 554 7.92 31.55 -8.49
N THR A 555 7.91 32.87 -8.31
CA THR A 555 8.41 33.83 -9.31
C THR A 555 9.93 33.80 -9.40
N VAL A 556 10.48 33.67 -10.60
CA VAL A 556 11.93 33.76 -10.84
C VAL A 556 12.38 35.23 -10.74
N VAL A 557 13.25 35.50 -9.77
CA VAL A 557 13.79 36.83 -9.47
C VAL A 557 15.09 37.06 -10.26
N ALA A 558 15.94 36.04 -10.34
CA ALA A 558 17.17 36.06 -11.11
C ALA A 558 17.48 34.65 -11.66
N ALA A 559 18.24 34.57 -12.75
CA ALA A 559 18.69 33.30 -13.32
C ALA A 559 20.04 33.46 -14.03
N GLN A 560 20.85 32.40 -13.99
CA GLN A 560 22.12 32.31 -14.69
C GLN A 560 22.12 31.01 -15.50
N GLU A 561 22.41 31.11 -16.79
CA GLU A 561 22.56 29.98 -17.71
C GLU A 561 24.01 29.89 -18.20
N ILE A 562 24.53 28.67 -18.26
CA ILE A 562 25.70 28.29 -19.04
C ILE A 562 25.20 27.37 -20.16
N ASN A 563 25.34 27.83 -21.40
CA ASN A 563 24.86 27.09 -22.55
C ASN A 563 25.86 26.01 -23.03
N ALA A 564 25.50 25.24 -24.05
CA ALA A 564 26.34 24.16 -24.59
C ALA A 564 27.70 24.64 -25.13
N ALA A 565 27.85 25.93 -25.47
CA ALA A 565 29.11 26.54 -25.89
C ALA A 565 29.95 27.06 -24.71
N GLY A 566 29.50 26.85 -23.47
CA GLY A 566 30.14 27.37 -22.26
C GLY A 566 29.97 28.89 -22.09
N LYS A 567 29.10 29.53 -22.88
CA LYS A 567 28.84 30.96 -22.75
C LYS A 567 27.81 31.18 -21.64
N GLU A 568 28.17 32.04 -20.72
CA GLU A 568 27.36 32.44 -19.58
C GLU A 568 26.41 33.60 -19.96
N SER A 569 25.18 33.56 -19.46
CA SER A 569 24.21 34.64 -19.56
C SER A 569 23.42 34.78 -18.27
N GLU A 570 23.30 36.02 -17.79
CA GLU A 570 22.61 36.36 -16.55
C GLU A 570 21.34 37.16 -16.84
N PHE A 571 20.30 36.92 -16.03
CA PHE A 571 19.01 37.59 -16.05
C PHE A 571 18.63 38.04 -14.63
N SER A 572 18.19 39.28 -14.47
CA SER A 572 17.66 39.82 -13.21
C SER A 572 16.41 40.67 -13.48
N ASN A 573 15.36 40.52 -12.67
CA ASN A 573 14.07 41.18 -12.86
C ASN A 573 13.90 42.38 -11.90
N HIS A 574 14.04 43.61 -12.41
CA HIS A 574 14.01 44.85 -11.60
C HIS A 574 12.60 45.36 -11.19
N HIS A 575 11.51 44.63 -11.52
CA HIS A 575 10.12 45.10 -11.37
C HIS A 575 9.31 44.55 -10.17
N ALA A 576 9.94 43.91 -9.18
CA ALA A 576 9.25 43.43 -7.97
C ALA A 576 8.72 44.59 -7.07
N GLN A 577 7.55 44.39 -6.43
CA GLN A 577 6.80 45.37 -5.65
C GLN A 577 7.56 45.96 -4.43
N SER A 578 7.15 47.17 -4.03
CA SER A 578 7.88 48.20 -3.28
C SER A 578 8.40 47.88 -1.86
N SER A 579 7.93 46.87 -1.14
CA SER A 579 8.32 46.61 0.26
C SER A 579 9.36 45.49 0.42
N LEU A 580 9.48 44.61 -0.57
CA LEU A 580 10.42 43.48 -0.59
C LEU A 580 11.67 43.76 -1.44
N LYS A 581 11.62 44.80 -2.27
CA LYS A 581 12.63 45.13 -3.29
C LYS A 581 14.07 45.22 -2.78
N ALA A 582 14.28 45.77 -1.58
CA ALA A 582 15.63 46.01 -1.04
C ALA A 582 16.39 44.72 -0.67
N GLU A 583 15.71 43.71 -0.13
CA GLU A 583 16.34 42.44 0.27
C GLU A 583 16.65 41.57 -0.97
N PHE A 584 15.72 41.47 -1.92
CA PHE A 584 15.91 40.73 -3.17
C PHE A 584 16.98 41.34 -4.07
N GLU A 585 17.03 42.67 -4.18
CA GLU A 585 18.03 43.37 -4.98
C GLU A 585 19.44 43.15 -4.40
N THR A 586 19.56 43.14 -3.07
CA THR A 586 20.84 42.89 -2.37
C THR A 586 21.34 41.45 -2.60
N VAL A 587 20.47 40.45 -2.43
CA VAL A 587 20.85 39.03 -2.65
C VAL A 587 21.16 38.76 -4.11
N SER A 588 20.40 39.36 -5.04
CA SER A 588 20.68 39.25 -6.48
C SER A 588 22.04 39.86 -6.84
N THR A 589 22.42 41.02 -6.26
CA THR A 589 23.69 41.70 -6.56
C THR A 589 24.91 41.05 -5.95
N ASP A 590 24.75 40.31 -4.85
CA ASP A 590 25.86 39.65 -4.16
C ASP A 590 26.37 38.41 -4.94
N GLY A 591 25.59 37.90 -5.91
CA GLY A 591 25.98 36.79 -6.80
C GLY A 591 26.15 35.42 -6.12
N VAL A 592 26.01 35.35 -4.79
CA VAL A 592 26.25 34.12 -4.01
C VAL A 592 25.30 32.99 -4.41
N TRP A 593 24.04 33.30 -4.72
CA TRP A 593 23.00 32.35 -5.16
C TRP A 593 23.36 31.58 -6.43
N GLN A 594 24.27 32.11 -7.26
CA GLN A 594 24.75 31.45 -8.47
C GLN A 594 25.57 30.19 -8.14
N ASN A 595 26.21 30.17 -6.96
CA ASN A 595 27.00 29.06 -6.44
C ASN A 595 26.11 28.08 -5.67
N ALA A 596 25.15 27.46 -6.35
CA ALA A 596 24.35 26.39 -5.74
C ALA A 596 25.27 25.23 -5.26
N PRO A 597 24.95 24.55 -4.13
CA PRO A 597 25.79 23.52 -3.55
C PRO A 597 26.19 22.44 -4.55
N ASP A 598 27.49 22.37 -4.84
CA ASP A 598 28.08 21.45 -5.80
C ASP A 598 29.59 21.34 -5.54
N VAL A 599 30.16 20.16 -5.83
CA VAL A 599 31.58 19.90 -5.65
C VAL A 599 32.45 20.84 -6.47
N ARG A 600 32.16 21.04 -7.77
CA ARG A 600 32.98 21.91 -8.63
C ARG A 600 32.87 23.37 -8.22
N SER A 601 31.65 23.81 -7.93
CA SER A 601 31.41 25.18 -7.46
C SER A 601 32.17 25.43 -6.15
N PHE A 602 32.20 24.47 -5.22
CA PHE A 602 32.98 24.58 -3.99
C PHE A 602 34.50 24.55 -4.22
N GLU A 603 34.98 23.70 -5.14
CA GLU A 603 36.41 23.66 -5.53
C GLU A 603 36.86 25.01 -6.13
N ASP A 604 36.03 25.62 -6.98
CA ASP A 604 36.29 26.94 -7.56
C ASP A 604 36.31 28.03 -6.47
N LEU A 605 35.43 27.96 -5.48
CA LEU A 605 35.43 28.87 -4.32
C LEU A 605 36.68 28.68 -3.43
N ALA A 606 37.08 27.44 -3.21
CA ALA A 606 38.24 27.07 -2.42
C ALA A 606 39.58 27.36 -3.14
N ALA A 607 39.56 27.61 -4.45
CA ALA A 607 40.75 27.91 -5.24
C ALA A 607 41.54 29.09 -4.63
N GLY A 608 42.77 28.81 -4.17
CA GLY A 608 43.64 29.79 -3.51
C GLY A 608 43.37 30.00 -2.01
N ALA A 609 42.62 29.12 -1.34
CA ALA A 609 42.55 29.07 0.12
C ALA A 609 43.70 28.21 0.68
N ASN A 610 44.39 28.70 1.72
CA ASN A 610 45.61 28.06 2.21
C ASN A 610 45.35 26.85 3.13
N ASN A 611 44.10 26.57 3.53
CA ASN A 611 43.73 25.42 4.36
C ASN A 611 42.27 25.02 4.09
N VAL A 612 42.06 23.87 3.44
CA VAL A 612 40.75 23.18 3.40
C VAL A 612 40.76 22.14 4.52
N SER A 613 39.83 22.25 5.46
CA SER A 613 39.66 21.32 6.58
C SER A 613 38.51 20.36 6.31
N VAL A 614 38.68 19.10 6.73
CA VAL A 614 37.61 18.09 6.76
C VAL A 614 37.29 17.78 8.21
N ILE A 615 36.00 17.83 8.55
CA ILE A 615 35.47 17.40 9.83
C ILE A 615 34.46 16.29 9.55
N GLU A 616 34.68 15.12 10.14
CA GLU A 616 33.70 14.03 10.11
C GLU A 616 32.59 14.34 11.12
N VAL A 617 31.34 14.34 10.66
CA VAL A 617 30.14 14.64 11.44
C VAL A 617 29.22 13.42 11.43
N LYS A 618 28.22 13.37 12.31
CA LYS A 618 27.36 12.20 12.51
C LYS A 618 26.73 11.66 11.21
N ASP A 619 26.35 12.56 10.30
CA ASP A 619 25.58 12.24 9.09
C ASP A 619 26.37 12.52 7.79
N GLY A 620 27.69 12.75 7.87
CA GLY A 620 28.47 13.16 6.71
C GLY A 620 29.84 13.77 6.99
N TYR A 621 30.30 14.57 6.05
CA TYR A 621 31.58 15.27 6.11
C TYR A 621 31.37 16.77 5.87
N ASP A 622 31.88 17.60 6.77
CA ASP A 622 31.97 19.04 6.57
C ASP A 622 33.35 19.37 5.98
N ILE A 623 33.34 19.92 4.77
CA ILE A 623 34.54 20.39 4.08
C ILE A 623 34.48 21.91 4.07
N GLY A 624 35.47 22.58 4.64
CA GLY A 624 35.45 24.03 4.75
C GLY A 624 36.79 24.69 4.56
N PHE A 625 36.77 25.97 4.16
CA PHE A 625 37.95 26.80 4.08
C PHE A 625 37.68 28.19 4.67
N ARG A 626 38.76 28.88 5.04
CA ARG A 626 38.73 30.28 5.45
C ARG A 626 39.82 31.07 4.73
N ARG A 627 39.49 32.28 4.28
CA ARG A 627 40.43 33.23 3.68
C ARG A 627 40.28 34.64 4.24
N ALA A 628 41.32 35.43 4.09
CA ALA A 628 41.29 36.85 4.46
C ALA A 628 40.39 37.63 3.49
N ALA A 629 39.64 38.60 4.01
CA ALA A 629 38.85 39.51 3.20
C ALA A 629 39.74 40.38 2.31
N THR A 630 39.30 40.66 1.08
CA THR A 630 39.94 41.65 0.21
C THR A 630 39.18 42.98 0.33
N VAL A 631 39.91 44.10 0.34
CA VAL A 631 39.35 45.42 0.69
C VAL A 631 38.45 46.00 -0.41
N ASP A 632 38.67 45.59 -1.68
CA ASP A 632 38.07 46.26 -2.85
C ASP A 632 36.93 45.47 -3.53
N ARG A 633 36.62 44.24 -3.11
CA ARG A 633 35.56 43.40 -3.74
C ARG A 633 34.82 42.51 -2.73
N PRO A 634 33.52 42.25 -2.92
CA PRO A 634 32.80 41.25 -2.12
C PRO A 634 33.51 39.90 -2.24
N THR A 635 33.95 39.35 -1.11
CA THR A 635 34.75 38.12 -1.07
C THR A 635 34.14 37.15 -0.09
N ILE A 636 33.98 35.89 -0.50
CA ILE A 636 33.60 34.80 0.40
C ILE A 636 34.80 34.51 1.32
N VAL A 637 34.65 34.81 2.61
CA VAL A 637 35.70 34.66 3.62
C VAL A 637 35.70 33.28 4.26
N GLU A 638 34.56 32.60 4.26
CA GLU A 638 34.38 31.27 4.84
C GLU A 638 33.32 30.51 4.05
N ALA A 639 33.57 29.22 3.82
CA ALA A 639 32.63 28.31 3.18
C ALA A 639 32.70 26.96 3.88
N THR A 640 31.56 26.29 4.04
CA THR A 640 31.46 24.93 4.55
C THR A 640 30.42 24.16 3.75
N LEU A 641 30.87 23.15 3.02
CA LEU A 641 30.06 22.21 2.26
C LEU A 641 29.82 20.94 3.09
N HIS A 642 28.56 20.54 3.23
CA HIS A 642 28.19 19.29 3.89
C HIS A 642 27.90 18.20 2.86
N ILE A 643 28.67 17.11 2.91
CA ILE A 643 28.49 15.92 2.06
C ILE A 643 27.87 14.80 2.90
N ALA A 644 26.69 14.33 2.50
CA ALA A 644 25.99 13.24 3.18
C ALA A 644 26.74 11.90 3.02
N SER A 645 26.86 11.12 4.10
CA SER A 645 27.66 9.88 4.09
C SER A 645 27.01 8.72 3.32
N ASP A 646 25.68 8.71 3.19
CA ASP A 646 24.91 7.65 2.55
C ASP A 646 24.96 7.70 1.01
N SER A 647 24.85 8.91 0.47
CA SER A 647 24.76 9.19 -0.97
C SER A 647 26.03 9.82 -1.52
N MET A 648 26.95 10.25 -0.66
CA MET A 648 28.17 10.97 -1.02
C MET A 648 27.88 12.25 -1.83
N ARG A 649 26.74 12.91 -1.62
CA ARG A 649 26.35 14.13 -2.35
C ARG A 649 26.39 15.37 -1.44
N PRO A 650 26.64 16.57 -2.00
CA PRO A 650 26.45 17.81 -1.27
C PRO A 650 24.97 18.07 -1.02
N VAL A 651 24.56 18.25 0.24
CA VAL A 651 23.13 18.48 0.62
C VAL A 651 22.90 19.80 1.34
N ALA A 652 23.98 20.47 1.77
CA ALA A 652 23.92 21.80 2.36
C ALA A 652 25.25 22.53 2.17
N GLU A 653 25.19 23.86 2.12
CA GLU A 653 26.38 24.70 2.09
C GLU A 653 26.15 25.98 2.90
N THR A 654 27.17 26.43 3.61
CA THR A 654 27.15 27.70 4.34
C THR A 654 28.28 28.58 3.84
N LEU A 655 27.96 29.78 3.37
CA LEU A 655 28.91 30.75 2.83
C LEU A 655 28.83 32.04 3.65
N GLU A 656 29.98 32.64 3.94
CA GLU A 656 30.04 33.97 4.56
C GLU A 656 30.74 34.96 3.63
N LEU A 657 30.00 36.00 3.25
CA LEU A 657 30.44 37.06 2.35
C LEU A 657 30.84 38.29 3.17
N GLN A 658 32.02 38.84 2.91
CA GLN A 658 32.45 40.14 3.41
C GLN A 658 32.48 41.15 2.26
N GLN A 659 31.75 42.25 2.41
CA GLN A 659 31.77 43.40 1.50
C GLN A 659 31.96 44.67 2.32
N GLY A 660 33.10 45.36 2.17
CA GLY A 660 33.43 46.50 3.02
C GLY A 660 33.40 46.12 4.50
N ASN A 661 32.57 46.82 5.30
CA ASN A 661 32.40 46.54 6.74
C ASN A 661 31.18 45.63 7.05
N THR A 662 30.46 45.16 6.03
CA THR A 662 29.29 44.29 6.20
C THR A 662 29.64 42.83 5.96
N ARG A 663 29.21 41.96 6.88
CA ARG A 663 29.32 40.50 6.79
C ARG A 663 27.91 39.92 6.67
N ARG A 664 27.71 39.02 5.70
CA ARG A 664 26.45 38.28 5.51
C ARG A 664 26.73 36.79 5.47
N LYS A 665 25.79 36.01 6.02
CA LYS A 665 25.84 34.56 6.02
C LYS A 665 24.72 34.00 5.17
N TYR A 666 25.07 33.15 4.21
CA TYR A 666 24.17 32.45 3.30
C TYR A 666 24.17 30.98 3.67
N ARG A 667 22.98 30.40 3.84
CA ARG A 667 22.82 28.97 4.15
C ARG A 667 21.89 28.33 3.14
N PHE A 668 22.42 27.37 2.39
CA PHE A 668 21.68 26.53 1.47
C PHE A 668 21.31 25.22 2.16
N ARG A 669 20.05 24.78 2.01
CA ARG A 669 19.57 23.48 2.49
C ARG A 669 18.76 22.78 1.40
N GLU A 670 19.18 21.59 1.00
CA GLU A 670 18.45 20.82 -0.01
C GLU A 670 17.04 20.47 0.47
N VAL A 671 16.06 20.79 -0.37
CA VAL A 671 14.64 20.46 -0.16
C VAL A 671 14.13 19.44 -1.17
N ALA A 672 14.74 19.37 -2.35
CA ALA A 672 14.41 18.36 -3.35
C ALA A 672 15.62 18.05 -4.23
N TYR A 673 15.71 16.79 -4.64
CA TYR A 673 16.70 16.29 -5.57
C TYR A 673 16.06 15.30 -6.52
N GLU A 674 16.37 15.40 -7.80
CA GLU A 674 15.83 14.56 -8.85
C GLU A 674 16.92 14.29 -9.91
N VAL A 675 17.07 13.02 -10.29
CA VAL A 675 17.86 12.62 -11.46
C VAL A 675 16.93 12.51 -12.66
N VAL A 676 17.09 13.42 -13.61
CA VAL A 676 16.25 13.49 -14.82
C VAL A 676 16.92 12.67 -15.94
N PRO A 677 16.23 11.67 -16.52
CA PRO A 677 16.77 10.87 -17.61
C PRO A 677 16.84 11.67 -18.92
N ALA A 678 17.73 11.25 -19.83
CA ALA A 678 17.95 11.92 -21.11
C ALA A 678 16.67 12.09 -21.97
N SER A 679 15.69 11.21 -21.83
CA SER A 679 14.41 11.25 -22.55
C SER A 679 13.47 12.37 -22.10
N GLU A 680 13.65 12.89 -20.89
CA GLU A 680 12.77 13.91 -20.29
C GLU A 680 13.38 15.32 -20.39
N ILE A 681 14.66 15.42 -20.74
CA ILE A 681 15.39 16.69 -20.79
C ILE A 681 15.29 17.31 -22.17
N HIS A 682 14.76 18.52 -22.22
CA HIS A 682 14.73 19.34 -23.41
C HIS A 682 15.73 20.50 -23.28
N ASP A 683 16.37 20.90 -24.38
CA ASP A 683 17.28 22.06 -24.35
C ASP A 683 16.57 23.36 -23.89
N ALA A 684 15.24 23.41 -23.97
CA ALA A 684 14.41 24.50 -23.44
C ALA A 684 14.45 24.60 -21.90
N ASP A 685 14.65 23.47 -21.20
CA ASP A 685 14.68 23.42 -19.72
C ASP A 685 15.89 24.14 -19.14
N PHE A 686 16.93 24.37 -19.94
CA PHE A 686 18.13 25.11 -19.57
C PHE A 686 18.06 26.61 -19.85
N ARG A 687 16.99 27.11 -20.50
CA ARG A 687 16.87 28.54 -20.82
C ARG A 687 16.30 29.32 -19.63
N PRO A 688 16.76 30.57 -19.39
CA PRO A 688 16.08 31.50 -18.51
C PRO A 688 14.75 31.85 -19.17
N ALA A 689 13.65 31.61 -18.46
CA ALA A 689 12.30 31.87 -18.96
C ALA A 689 12.20 33.34 -19.42
N SER A 690 12.27 33.56 -20.74
CA SER A 690 12.19 34.89 -21.33
C SER A 690 10.76 35.14 -21.80
N MET A 691 10.08 36.05 -21.11
CA MET A 691 9.01 36.92 -21.62
C MET A 691 7.78 36.31 -22.34
N SER A 692 7.53 35.00 -22.30
CA SER A 692 6.24 34.44 -22.78
C SER A 692 5.69 33.29 -21.93
N GLU A 693 6.38 32.91 -20.85
CA GLU A 693 5.89 31.91 -19.88
C GLU A 693 5.44 32.53 -18.55
N ALA A 694 5.55 33.86 -18.39
CA ALA A 694 5.12 34.61 -17.22
C ALA A 694 3.61 34.96 -17.22
N THR A 695 2.77 34.12 -17.82
CA THR A 695 1.30 34.24 -17.73
C THR A 695 0.62 32.99 -17.16
N HIS A 696 1.39 32.02 -16.65
CA HIS A 696 0.82 30.78 -16.13
C HIS A 696 0.97 30.55 -14.62
N LEU A 697 1.58 31.47 -13.88
CA LEU A 697 1.63 31.39 -12.41
C LEU A 697 1.42 32.80 -11.84
N SER A 698 0.24 33.06 -11.27
CA SER A 698 -0.03 34.27 -10.49
C SER A 698 -0.79 33.93 -9.23
N THR A 699 -0.12 34.19 -8.11
CA THR A 699 -0.64 34.49 -6.78
C THR A 699 -1.66 35.65 -6.83
N PRO A 700 -2.62 35.75 -5.88
CA PRO A 700 -3.83 36.53 -6.05
C PRO A 700 -3.66 37.97 -5.56
N GLU A 701 -4.05 38.96 -6.38
CA GLU A 701 -4.57 40.23 -5.86
C GLU A 701 -5.63 40.81 -6.81
N GLY A 702 -6.83 41.03 -6.25
CA GLY A 702 -7.48 42.33 -6.38
C GLY A 702 -8.08 42.70 -7.74
N GLY A 703 -8.96 41.87 -8.28
CA GLY A 703 -9.95 42.30 -9.27
C GLY A 703 -11.18 41.42 -9.16
N ASN A 704 -12.28 41.97 -8.67
CA ASN A 704 -13.57 41.29 -8.49
C ASN A 704 -14.04 40.58 -9.77
N ALA A 705 -13.63 39.33 -9.94
CA ALA A 705 -14.37 38.31 -10.65
C ALA A 705 -14.40 37.13 -9.70
N THR A 706 -15.46 37.03 -8.90
CA THR A 706 -15.82 35.78 -8.25
C THR A 706 -15.79 34.71 -9.31
N THR A 707 -14.77 33.84 -9.28
CA THR A 707 -14.78 32.61 -10.07
C THR A 707 -16.04 31.89 -9.67
N ASP A 708 -17.00 31.84 -10.59
CA ASP A 708 -18.28 31.21 -10.32
C ASP A 708 -18.01 29.69 -10.23
N THR A 709 -17.80 29.22 -9.02
CA THR A 709 -17.46 27.82 -8.71
C THR A 709 -18.50 26.86 -9.31
N ALA A 710 -19.77 27.26 -9.36
CA ALA A 710 -20.80 26.49 -10.04
C ALA A 710 -20.55 26.39 -11.55
N GLN A 711 -20.09 27.46 -12.20
CA GLN A 711 -19.68 27.39 -13.62
C GLN A 711 -18.48 26.47 -13.85
N LEU A 712 -17.50 26.49 -12.94
CA LEU A 712 -16.31 25.63 -13.04
C LEU A 712 -16.70 24.15 -12.93
N ILE A 713 -17.49 23.79 -11.91
CA ILE A 713 -18.00 22.43 -11.70
C ILE A 713 -18.80 21.96 -12.92
N LEU A 714 -19.71 22.79 -13.46
CA LEU A 714 -20.48 22.44 -14.66
C LEU A 714 -19.59 22.13 -15.87
N GLN A 715 -18.53 22.90 -16.09
CA GLN A 715 -17.63 22.68 -17.23
C GLN A 715 -16.77 21.41 -17.08
N ILE A 716 -16.44 21.02 -15.84
CA ILE A 716 -15.70 19.78 -15.56
C ILE A 716 -16.60 18.57 -15.75
N LEU A 717 -17.82 18.61 -15.23
CA LEU A 717 -18.82 17.55 -15.44
C LEU A 717 -19.17 17.40 -16.94
N GLU A 718 -19.26 18.51 -17.69
CA GLU A 718 -19.40 18.49 -19.16
C GLU A 718 -18.17 17.90 -19.89
N ALA A 719 -16.97 18.02 -19.33
CA ALA A 719 -15.75 17.44 -19.90
C ALA A 719 -15.62 15.94 -19.57
N LEU A 720 -16.02 15.55 -18.36
CA LEU A 720 -16.02 14.17 -17.86
C LEU A 720 -17.06 13.32 -18.60
N SER A 721 -18.29 13.82 -18.76
CA SER A 721 -19.36 13.13 -19.51
C SER A 721 -19.06 12.86 -20.98
N LYS A 722 -18.00 13.48 -21.55
CA LYS A 722 -17.53 13.23 -22.93
C LYS A 722 -16.41 12.18 -23.02
N GLN A 723 -15.93 11.66 -21.90
CA GLN A 723 -14.87 10.64 -21.86
C GLN A 723 -15.45 9.22 -21.98
N GLN A 724 -14.59 8.23 -22.17
CA GLN A 724 -14.98 6.82 -22.10
C GLN A 724 -15.31 6.42 -20.65
N GLN A 725 -16.19 5.44 -20.49
CA GLN A 725 -16.71 4.97 -19.19
C GLN A 725 -15.63 4.67 -18.14
N PRO A 726 -14.50 4.00 -18.45
CA PRO A 726 -13.44 3.76 -17.45
C PRO A 726 -12.83 5.04 -16.88
N VAL A 727 -12.81 6.13 -17.65
CA VAL A 727 -12.30 7.43 -17.21
C VAL A 727 -13.35 8.17 -16.38
N GLN A 728 -14.64 7.98 -16.66
CA GLN A 728 -15.73 8.57 -15.88
C GLN A 728 -15.82 7.95 -14.48
N ASP A 729 -15.63 6.64 -14.38
CA ASP A 729 -15.76 5.89 -13.12
C ASP A 729 -14.55 6.08 -12.18
N SER A 730 -13.42 6.47 -12.77
CA SER A 730 -12.14 6.64 -12.07
C SER A 730 -11.92 8.03 -11.49
N ILE A 731 -12.80 9.01 -11.77
CA ILE A 731 -12.57 10.42 -11.48
C ILE A 731 -13.73 11.02 -10.69
N ASP A 732 -13.40 11.57 -9.53
CA ASP A 732 -14.31 12.30 -8.67
C ASP A 732 -14.05 13.81 -8.71
N VAL A 733 -15.12 14.60 -8.57
CA VAL A 733 -15.09 16.06 -8.62
C VAL A 733 -15.71 16.60 -7.33
N GLU A 734 -14.88 17.09 -6.41
CA GLU A 734 -15.34 17.58 -5.10
C GLU A 734 -15.14 19.09 -4.95
N ARG A 735 -16.10 19.76 -4.31
CA ARG A 735 -15.95 21.15 -3.87
C ARG A 735 -15.36 21.21 -2.45
N GLY A 736 -14.22 21.89 -2.30
CA GLY A 736 -13.58 22.16 -1.02
C GLY A 736 -14.19 23.33 -0.23
N PRO A 737 -13.83 23.52 1.05
CA PRO A 737 -14.39 24.53 1.94
C PRO A 737 -14.10 25.99 1.53
N ASP A 738 -13.10 26.22 0.68
CA ASP A 738 -12.71 27.55 0.17
C ASP A 738 -13.26 27.82 -1.26
N ASP A 739 -14.33 27.15 -1.68
CA ASP A 739 -14.86 27.19 -3.07
C ASP A 739 -13.86 26.74 -4.16
N LYS A 740 -12.75 26.09 -3.76
CA LYS A 740 -11.81 25.40 -4.65
C LYS A 740 -12.39 24.07 -5.11
N VAL A 741 -12.28 23.76 -6.39
CA VAL A 741 -12.74 22.49 -6.96
C VAL A 741 -11.55 21.54 -7.08
N THR A 742 -11.69 20.32 -6.56
CA THR A 742 -10.66 19.27 -6.65
C THR A 742 -11.14 18.18 -7.59
N ILE A 743 -10.27 17.74 -8.48
CA ILE A 743 -10.49 16.57 -9.35
C ILE A 743 -9.49 15.51 -8.90
N SER A 744 -9.98 14.36 -8.44
CA SER A 744 -9.14 13.26 -7.94
C SER A 744 -9.54 11.94 -8.57
N GLY A 745 -8.58 11.05 -8.84
CA GLY A 745 -8.91 9.81 -9.52
C GLY A 745 -7.73 8.95 -9.93
N VAL A 746 -7.96 7.65 -10.13
CA VAL A 746 -6.94 6.69 -10.58
C VAL A 746 -7.35 6.12 -11.93
N LEU A 747 -6.63 6.50 -12.97
CA LEU A 747 -6.92 6.12 -14.34
C LEU A 747 -6.16 4.85 -14.75
N PRO A 748 -6.73 4.02 -15.64
CA PRO A 748 -6.12 2.73 -16.01
C PRO A 748 -4.74 2.87 -16.65
N SER A 749 -4.52 3.89 -17.48
CA SER A 749 -3.24 4.15 -18.16
C SER A 749 -2.76 5.61 -18.07
N SER A 750 -1.44 5.82 -18.21
CA SER A 750 -0.88 7.19 -18.29
C SER A 750 -1.40 7.93 -19.54
N SER A 751 -1.76 7.19 -20.60
CA SER A 751 -2.28 7.76 -21.85
C SER A 751 -3.68 8.38 -21.68
N GLU A 752 -4.56 7.71 -20.94
CA GLU A 752 -5.91 8.19 -20.62
C GLU A 752 -5.84 9.38 -19.66
N LYS A 753 -4.94 9.33 -18.66
CA LYS A 753 -4.63 10.48 -17.79
C LYS A 753 -4.24 11.71 -18.60
N GLN A 754 -3.33 11.57 -19.56
CA GLN A 754 -2.93 12.70 -20.40
C GLN A 754 -4.04 13.19 -21.33
N ALA A 755 -4.88 12.30 -21.86
CA ALA A 755 -6.01 12.66 -22.72
C ALA A 755 -7.08 13.45 -21.94
N PHE A 756 -7.42 13.00 -20.74
CA PHE A 756 -8.36 13.68 -19.87
C PHE A 756 -7.82 15.04 -19.40
N MET A 757 -6.55 15.10 -18.97
CA MET A 757 -5.86 16.37 -18.64
C MET A 757 -5.93 17.37 -19.79
N ARG A 758 -5.74 16.92 -21.04
CA ARG A 758 -5.86 17.78 -22.23
C ARG A 758 -7.27 18.32 -22.44
N SER A 759 -8.30 17.53 -22.14
CA SER A 759 -9.70 17.99 -22.24
C SER A 759 -10.01 19.09 -21.23
N LEU A 760 -9.47 19.00 -20.00
CA LEU A 760 -9.69 19.96 -18.92
C LEU A 760 -8.95 21.29 -19.12
N LYS A 761 -7.83 21.31 -19.85
CA LYS A 761 -7.09 22.55 -20.16
C LYS A 761 -7.93 23.61 -20.89
N SER A 762 -9.06 23.21 -21.49
CA SER A 762 -9.99 24.12 -22.19
C SER A 762 -11.06 24.76 -21.28
N VAL A 763 -11.13 24.35 -20.01
CA VAL A 763 -12.14 24.81 -19.03
C VAL A 763 -11.77 26.18 -18.45
N GLN A 764 -12.73 27.10 -18.39
CA GLN A 764 -12.55 28.41 -17.75
C GLN A 764 -12.44 28.22 -16.24
N GLY A 765 -11.34 28.66 -15.63
CA GLY A 765 -11.04 28.41 -14.22
C GLY A 765 -10.20 27.14 -13.98
N PHE A 766 -9.59 26.57 -15.04
CA PHE A 766 -8.64 25.45 -14.89
C PHE A 766 -7.54 25.72 -13.85
N ASN A 767 -7.06 26.97 -13.76
CA ASN A 767 -6.01 27.36 -12.80
C ASN A 767 -6.50 27.39 -11.33
N THR A 768 -7.80 27.31 -11.08
CA THR A 768 -8.38 27.19 -9.72
C THR A 768 -8.66 25.74 -9.34
N LEU A 769 -8.38 24.78 -10.24
CA LEU A 769 -8.53 23.36 -9.99
C LEU A 769 -7.32 22.78 -9.27
N THR A 770 -7.59 22.01 -8.24
CA THR A 770 -6.59 21.13 -7.63
C THR A 770 -6.76 19.76 -8.28
N MET A 771 -5.68 19.19 -8.84
CA MET A 771 -5.75 17.93 -9.57
C MET A 771 -4.87 16.87 -8.91
N ASP A 772 -5.45 15.75 -8.54
CA ASP A 772 -4.78 14.60 -7.94
C ASP A 772 -5.14 13.33 -8.74
N LEU A 773 -4.65 13.28 -9.99
CA LEU A 773 -4.89 12.18 -10.92
C LEU A 773 -3.67 11.27 -11.01
N HIS A 774 -3.87 9.97 -10.83
CA HIS A 774 -2.84 8.93 -10.88
C HIS A 774 -3.11 7.95 -12.02
N SER A 775 -2.07 7.26 -12.48
CA SER A 775 -2.25 6.07 -13.31
C SER A 775 -1.59 4.85 -12.67
N LEU A 776 -2.07 3.64 -12.99
CA LEU A 776 -1.47 2.38 -12.54
C LEU A 776 -0.03 2.21 -13.05
N GLU A 777 0.26 2.80 -14.21
CA GLU A 777 1.58 2.76 -14.85
C GLU A 777 2.56 3.73 -14.18
N ASP A 778 2.08 4.85 -13.62
CA ASP A 778 2.90 5.85 -12.91
C ASP A 778 3.58 5.26 -11.66
N GLN A 779 3.08 4.13 -11.12
CA GLN A 779 3.70 3.38 -10.02
C GLN A 779 4.61 2.24 -10.48
N GLN A 780 4.44 1.72 -11.71
CA GLN A 780 5.27 0.63 -12.24
C GLN A 780 6.53 1.13 -12.96
N THR A 781 6.53 2.34 -13.51
CA THR A 781 7.71 2.93 -14.18
C THR A 781 8.86 3.25 -13.24
N ALA A 782 8.64 3.31 -11.92
CA ALA A 782 9.72 3.44 -10.94
C ALA A 782 10.47 2.11 -10.67
N GLU A 783 9.88 0.94 -10.97
CA GLU A 783 10.46 -0.37 -10.60
C GLU A 783 10.57 -1.38 -11.75
N SER A 784 10.08 -1.07 -12.96
CA SER A 784 10.05 -2.01 -14.08
C SER A 784 11.07 -1.67 -15.20
N PHE A 785 12.36 -1.77 -14.90
CA PHE A 785 13.40 -1.91 -15.94
C PHE A 785 14.15 -3.24 -15.84
N ALA A 786 13.46 -4.35 -15.55
CA ALA A 786 14.03 -5.69 -15.70
C ALA A 786 12.97 -6.83 -15.78
N ALA A 787 12.09 -6.84 -16.76
CA ALA A 787 11.36 -8.06 -17.12
C ALA A 787 10.99 -8.08 -18.61
N LYS A 788 11.59 -9.01 -19.35
CA LYS A 788 11.26 -9.29 -20.76
C LYS A 788 9.92 -10.03 -20.84
N THR A 789 9.02 -9.53 -21.68
CA THR A 789 7.73 -10.09 -22.06
C THR A 789 7.83 -11.48 -22.69
N LEU A 790 6.91 -12.39 -22.36
CA LEU A 790 6.62 -13.61 -23.13
C LEU A 790 5.12 -13.70 -23.45
N MET A 791 4.83 -14.08 -24.69
CA MET A 791 3.50 -14.18 -25.29
C MET A 791 2.65 -15.30 -24.68
N VAL A 792 1.34 -15.07 -24.56
CA VAL A 792 0.32 -16.08 -24.27
C VAL A 792 -0.61 -16.21 -25.47
N SER A 793 -0.95 -17.44 -25.85
CA SER A 793 -1.93 -17.74 -26.90
C SER A 793 -2.99 -18.76 -26.45
N ASN A 794 -4.25 -18.30 -26.49
CA ASN A 794 -5.54 -18.95 -26.78
C ASN A 794 -6.30 -19.88 -25.79
N PRO A 795 -7.66 -19.94 -25.91
CA PRO A 795 -8.61 -20.06 -24.79
C PRO A 795 -9.17 -21.48 -24.60
N ILE A 796 -9.78 -21.73 -23.43
CA ILE A 796 -10.44 -23.00 -23.07
C ILE A 796 -11.92 -22.76 -22.76
N SER A 797 -12.78 -23.64 -23.30
CA SER A 797 -14.26 -23.67 -23.22
C SER A 797 -14.82 -23.92 -21.81
N ILE A 798 -16.00 -23.36 -21.54
CA ILE A 798 -16.79 -23.50 -20.30
C ILE A 798 -18.04 -24.35 -20.58
N SER A 799 -18.38 -25.28 -19.69
CA SER A 799 -19.55 -26.17 -19.76
C SER A 799 -20.59 -25.84 -18.67
N ASP A 800 -21.85 -25.67 -19.12
CA ASP A 800 -23.18 -25.82 -18.49
C ASP A 800 -23.48 -25.23 -17.09
N GLY A 801 -23.66 -23.91 -17.00
CA GLY A 801 -24.40 -23.27 -15.89
C GLY A 801 -25.80 -22.80 -16.33
N ARG A 802 -26.81 -22.84 -15.45
CA ARG A 802 -28.21 -22.43 -15.77
C ARG A 802 -28.56 -21.09 -15.13
N ILE A 803 -29.34 -20.26 -15.83
CA ILE A 803 -29.80 -18.94 -15.38
C ILE A 803 -31.14 -19.08 -14.63
N ALA A 804 -31.34 -18.39 -13.51
CA ALA A 804 -32.52 -18.60 -12.64
C ALA A 804 -33.85 -18.16 -13.29
N LEU A 805 -33.84 -17.02 -13.99
CA LEU A 805 -34.95 -16.54 -14.82
C LEU A 805 -34.78 -16.95 -16.31
N ASP A 806 -34.09 -18.07 -16.59
CA ASP A 806 -33.88 -18.57 -17.95
C ASP A 806 -35.18 -18.64 -18.76
N GLY A 807 -36.29 -19.09 -18.15
CA GLY A 807 -37.61 -19.16 -18.80
C GLY A 807 -38.13 -17.81 -19.32
N VAL A 808 -37.82 -16.70 -18.62
CA VAL A 808 -38.23 -15.34 -19.03
C VAL A 808 -37.58 -14.94 -20.36
N LEU A 809 -36.36 -15.42 -20.63
CA LEU A 809 -35.64 -15.16 -21.88
C LEU A 809 -35.84 -16.26 -22.92
N ARG A 810 -35.90 -17.51 -22.47
CA ARG A 810 -35.99 -18.70 -23.32
C ARG A 810 -37.34 -18.82 -23.99
N ASP A 811 -38.44 -18.60 -23.28
CA ASP A 811 -39.80 -18.75 -23.81
C ASP A 811 -40.06 -17.79 -25.01
N PRO A 812 -39.70 -16.49 -24.93
CA PRO A 812 -39.74 -15.57 -26.07
C PRO A 812 -38.88 -15.98 -27.26
N LEU A 813 -37.65 -16.45 -27.02
CA LEU A 813 -36.71 -16.82 -28.08
C LEU A 813 -37.13 -18.12 -28.80
N GLN A 814 -37.71 -19.07 -28.05
CA GLN A 814 -38.32 -20.27 -28.63
C GLN A 814 -39.55 -19.94 -29.47
N ALA A 815 -40.39 -19.00 -29.03
CA ALA A 815 -41.53 -18.53 -29.81
C ALA A 815 -41.12 -17.84 -31.14
N GLN A 816 -39.89 -17.35 -31.24
CA GLN A 816 -39.29 -16.78 -32.45
C GLN A 816 -38.64 -17.84 -33.37
N GLY A 817 -38.72 -19.13 -33.01
CA GLY A 817 -38.19 -20.25 -33.80
C GLY A 817 -36.69 -20.50 -33.61
N ILE A 818 -36.09 -20.01 -32.52
CA ILE A 818 -34.68 -20.23 -32.19
C ILE A 818 -34.57 -21.49 -31.32
N GLU A 819 -33.78 -22.47 -31.76
CA GLU A 819 -33.65 -23.77 -31.10
C GLU A 819 -32.18 -24.21 -30.92
N GLY A 820 -31.95 -25.22 -30.08
CA GLY A 820 -30.63 -25.84 -29.89
C GLY A 820 -29.57 -24.92 -29.27
N SER A 821 -28.31 -25.09 -29.66
CA SER A 821 -27.17 -24.34 -29.10
C SER A 821 -27.23 -22.83 -29.37
N GLU A 822 -27.93 -22.41 -30.42
CA GLU A 822 -28.14 -20.99 -30.72
C GLU A 822 -29.07 -20.33 -29.69
N LEU A 823 -30.09 -21.05 -29.22
CA LEU A 823 -30.97 -20.61 -28.15
C LEU A 823 -30.18 -20.38 -26.86
N ASP A 824 -29.37 -21.35 -26.43
CA ASP A 824 -28.56 -21.25 -25.22
C ASP A 824 -27.57 -20.09 -25.29
N THR A 825 -26.90 -19.93 -26.43
CA THR A 825 -25.96 -18.81 -26.65
C THR A 825 -26.67 -17.47 -26.55
N ARG A 826 -27.87 -17.33 -27.14
CA ARG A 826 -28.65 -16.08 -27.08
C ARG A 826 -29.23 -15.81 -25.71
N VAL A 827 -29.65 -16.83 -24.97
CA VAL A 827 -30.12 -16.68 -23.59
C VAL A 827 -28.99 -16.19 -22.70
N HIS A 828 -27.80 -16.81 -22.77
CA HIS A 828 -26.64 -16.35 -21.99
C HIS A 828 -26.20 -14.94 -22.36
N ALA A 829 -26.18 -14.60 -23.67
CA ALA A 829 -25.84 -13.25 -24.11
C ALA A 829 -26.87 -12.21 -23.64
N SER A 830 -28.18 -12.54 -23.69
CA SER A 830 -29.25 -11.64 -23.25
C SER A 830 -29.25 -11.45 -21.73
N ALA A 831 -28.94 -12.50 -20.98
CA ALA A 831 -28.80 -12.45 -19.53
C ALA A 831 -27.59 -11.60 -19.10
N ALA A 832 -26.43 -11.78 -19.75
CA ALA A 832 -25.27 -10.93 -19.51
C ALA A 832 -25.55 -9.45 -19.83
N ALA A 833 -26.21 -9.19 -20.97
CA ALA A 833 -26.61 -7.83 -21.36
C ALA A 833 -27.61 -7.19 -20.39
N LEU A 834 -28.50 -7.98 -19.78
CA LEU A 834 -29.45 -7.50 -18.76
C LEU A 834 -28.75 -7.09 -17.47
N VAL A 835 -27.79 -7.90 -16.99
CA VAL A 835 -26.99 -7.59 -15.80
C VAL A 835 -26.13 -6.35 -16.03
N GLU A 836 -25.49 -6.26 -17.20
CA GLU A 836 -24.69 -5.09 -17.59
C GLU A 836 -25.56 -3.83 -17.68
N ALA A 837 -26.71 -3.90 -18.35
CA ALA A 837 -27.63 -2.77 -18.46
C ALA A 837 -28.20 -2.32 -17.10
N GLY A 838 -28.41 -3.25 -16.15
CA GLY A 838 -28.84 -2.96 -14.77
C GLY A 838 -27.79 -2.14 -14.01
N ALA A 839 -26.54 -2.57 -14.07
CA ALA A 839 -25.43 -1.87 -13.43
C ALA A 839 -25.20 -0.47 -14.05
N GLU A 840 -25.27 -0.36 -15.37
CA GLU A 840 -25.15 0.92 -16.08
C GLU A 840 -26.29 1.88 -15.75
N LEU A 841 -27.52 1.39 -15.69
CA LEU A 841 -28.69 2.17 -15.29
C LEU A 841 -28.53 2.72 -13.86
N HIS A 842 -28.11 1.88 -12.91
CA HIS A 842 -27.89 2.32 -11.53
C HIS A 842 -26.81 3.40 -11.43
N ARG A 843 -25.72 3.24 -12.18
CA ARG A 843 -24.64 4.22 -12.27
C ARG A 843 -25.10 5.57 -12.80
N GLU A 844 -25.84 5.58 -13.91
CA GLU A 844 -26.35 6.82 -14.51
C GLU A 844 -27.32 7.55 -13.57
N ALA A 845 -28.16 6.80 -12.84
CA ALA A 845 -29.04 7.37 -11.81
C ALA A 845 -28.26 7.98 -10.65
N TRP A 846 -27.17 7.33 -10.21
CA TRP A 846 -26.31 7.83 -9.14
C TRP A 846 -25.56 9.11 -9.54
N LEU A 847 -25.05 9.18 -10.76
CA LEU A 847 -24.42 10.40 -11.30
C LEU A 847 -25.44 11.55 -11.38
N ALA A 848 -26.67 11.27 -11.83
CA ALA A 848 -27.74 12.26 -11.84
C ALA A 848 -28.08 12.78 -10.42
N ASP A 849 -28.13 11.90 -9.42
CA ASP A 849 -28.34 12.28 -8.01
C ASP A 849 -27.19 13.11 -7.45
N GLN A 850 -25.93 12.75 -7.74
CA GLN A 850 -24.76 13.54 -7.33
C GLN A 850 -24.83 14.98 -7.89
N ILE A 851 -25.09 15.11 -9.20
CA ILE A 851 -25.22 16.42 -9.87
C ILE A 851 -26.42 17.21 -9.33
N ALA A 852 -27.52 16.55 -8.99
CA ALA A 852 -28.73 17.20 -8.50
C ALA A 852 -28.63 17.63 -7.03
N THR A 853 -27.93 16.85 -6.19
CA THR A 853 -28.02 16.98 -4.72
C THR A 853 -26.72 17.39 -4.04
N LYS A 854 -25.55 17.03 -4.57
CA LYS A 854 -24.25 17.22 -3.91
C LYS A 854 -23.41 18.33 -4.52
N ASP A 855 -23.42 18.46 -5.84
CA ASP A 855 -22.51 19.38 -6.56
C ASP A 855 -22.94 20.85 -6.48
N PHE A 856 -24.23 21.11 -6.24
CA PHE A 856 -24.80 22.45 -6.17
C PHE A 856 -25.73 22.59 -4.96
N ARG A 857 -25.59 23.71 -4.22
CA ARG A 857 -26.49 24.02 -3.12
C ARG A 857 -27.82 24.58 -3.62
N ALA A 858 -28.89 24.41 -2.84
CA ALA A 858 -30.24 24.85 -3.25
C ALA A 858 -30.35 26.36 -3.48
N ASP A 859 -29.61 27.17 -2.72
CA ASP A 859 -29.50 28.62 -2.88
C ASP A 859 -28.71 29.03 -4.13
N GLU A 860 -27.65 28.29 -4.48
CA GLU A 860 -26.90 28.49 -5.73
C GLU A 860 -27.73 28.16 -6.97
N LEU A 861 -28.49 27.06 -6.93
CA LEU A 861 -29.39 26.68 -8.01
C LEU A 861 -30.49 27.73 -8.23
N GLN A 862 -30.96 28.38 -7.15
CA GLN A 862 -31.91 29.48 -7.23
C GLN A 862 -31.27 30.77 -7.76
N ALA A 863 -30.00 31.03 -7.42
CA ALA A 863 -29.24 32.19 -7.88
C ALA A 863 -28.59 32.00 -9.27
N MET A 864 -28.67 30.79 -9.85
CA MET A 864 -27.99 30.43 -11.09
C MET A 864 -28.55 31.20 -12.29
N ARG A 865 -27.65 31.84 -13.06
CA ARG A 865 -28.03 32.56 -14.29
C ARG A 865 -28.68 31.63 -15.32
N PRO A 866 -29.59 32.13 -16.18
CA PRO A 866 -30.39 31.28 -17.09
C PRO A 866 -29.55 30.41 -18.03
N ASP A 867 -28.41 30.92 -18.49
CA ASP A 867 -27.42 30.25 -19.33
C ASP A 867 -26.69 29.10 -18.62
N LYS A 868 -26.40 29.23 -17.32
CA LYS A 868 -25.79 28.17 -16.49
C LYS A 868 -26.82 27.12 -16.09
N ARG A 869 -28.03 27.59 -15.76
CA ARG A 869 -29.17 26.72 -15.47
C ARG A 869 -29.53 25.84 -16.67
N ALA A 870 -29.44 26.39 -17.89
CA ALA A 870 -29.63 25.61 -19.11
C ALA A 870 -28.60 24.48 -19.27
N ARG A 871 -27.33 24.72 -18.91
CA ARG A 871 -26.25 23.72 -18.96
C ARG A 871 -26.40 22.64 -17.88
N TRP A 872 -26.68 23.05 -16.66
CA TRP A 872 -26.99 22.12 -15.56
C TRP A 872 -28.17 21.20 -15.90
N LEU A 873 -29.27 21.76 -16.42
CA LEU A 873 -30.41 20.97 -16.89
C LEU A 873 -30.07 20.06 -18.07
N ALA A 874 -29.13 20.46 -18.93
CA ALA A 874 -28.66 19.62 -20.04
C ALA A 874 -27.83 18.42 -19.55
N LEU A 875 -27.00 18.59 -18.51
CA LEU A 875 -26.27 17.50 -17.87
C LEU A 875 -27.22 16.51 -17.17
N LEU A 876 -28.19 17.02 -16.40
CA LEU A 876 -29.21 16.15 -15.79
C LEU A 876 -30.02 15.41 -16.86
N LYS A 877 -30.38 16.09 -17.96
CA LYS A 877 -31.07 15.44 -19.07
C LYS A 877 -30.23 14.36 -19.74
N LEU A 878 -28.91 14.57 -19.88
CA LEU A 878 -28.00 13.58 -20.46
C LEU A 878 -28.05 12.25 -19.69
N HIS A 879 -27.90 12.31 -18.36
CA HIS A 879 -27.91 11.12 -17.52
C HIS A 879 -29.31 10.49 -17.41
N LEU A 880 -30.38 11.31 -17.41
CA LEU A 880 -31.75 10.80 -17.48
C LEU A 880 -32.07 10.13 -18.83
N ASP A 881 -31.61 10.69 -19.95
CA ASP A 881 -31.76 10.07 -21.27
C ASP A 881 -30.98 8.74 -21.34
N ALA A 882 -29.79 8.67 -20.70
CA ALA A 882 -29.02 7.43 -20.56
C ALA A 882 -29.77 6.39 -19.70
N CYS A 883 -30.29 6.78 -18.53
CA CYS A 883 -31.15 5.93 -17.71
C CYS A 883 -32.32 5.37 -18.53
N ALA A 884 -33.05 6.24 -19.23
CA ALA A 884 -34.18 5.84 -20.06
C ALA A 884 -33.77 4.88 -21.19
N ASN A 885 -32.54 4.98 -21.72
CA ASN A 885 -32.03 4.05 -22.72
C ASN A 885 -31.71 2.68 -22.12
N HIS A 886 -31.00 2.60 -21.00
CA HIS A 886 -30.73 1.33 -20.32
C HIS A 886 -32.03 0.68 -19.82
N ALA A 887 -32.97 1.47 -19.30
CA ALA A 887 -34.30 1.02 -18.92
C ALA A 887 -35.09 0.42 -20.11
N LYS A 888 -34.98 1.02 -21.31
CA LYS A 888 -35.56 0.45 -22.54
C LYS A 888 -34.88 -0.84 -22.98
N VAL A 889 -33.56 -0.95 -22.82
CA VAL A 889 -32.83 -2.20 -23.11
C VAL A 889 -33.32 -3.30 -22.18
N ILE A 890 -33.46 -3.02 -20.89
CA ILE A 890 -34.00 -3.95 -19.89
C ILE A 890 -35.44 -4.35 -20.24
N ALA A 891 -36.34 -3.37 -20.44
CA ALA A 891 -37.74 -3.64 -20.77
C ALA A 891 -37.90 -4.45 -22.07
N LYS A 892 -37.16 -4.09 -23.13
CA LYS A 892 -37.20 -4.81 -24.42
C LYS A 892 -36.69 -6.24 -24.31
N SER A 893 -35.73 -6.49 -23.42
CA SER A 893 -35.15 -7.81 -23.23
C SER A 893 -36.03 -8.73 -22.37
N LEU A 894 -36.95 -8.15 -21.60
CA LEU A 894 -37.91 -8.85 -20.74
C LEU A 894 -39.32 -8.98 -21.36
N ASP A 895 -39.64 -8.19 -22.39
CA ASP A 895 -40.97 -8.21 -23.03
C ASP A 895 -41.19 -9.46 -23.90
N PRO A 896 -42.31 -10.21 -23.74
CA PRO A 896 -42.66 -11.29 -24.64
C PRO A 896 -43.15 -10.75 -26.00
N PRO A 897 -42.82 -11.39 -27.15
CA PRO A 897 -43.10 -10.87 -28.49
C PRO A 897 -44.58 -10.86 -28.91
N SER A 898 -45.53 -11.07 -27.99
CA SER A 898 -46.94 -11.36 -28.32
C SER A 898 -47.98 -10.46 -27.63
N GLN A 899 -47.61 -9.27 -27.16
CA GLN A 899 -48.61 -8.22 -26.92
C GLN A 899 -48.53 -7.20 -28.05
N SER A 900 -49.49 -7.33 -28.97
CA SER A 900 -49.90 -6.30 -29.91
C SER A 900 -49.80 -4.90 -29.27
N GLN A 901 -49.11 -4.00 -29.97
CA GLN A 901 -48.83 -2.59 -29.63
C GLN A 901 -50.07 -1.69 -29.41
N ASP A 902 -51.25 -2.24 -29.09
CA ASP A 902 -52.52 -1.51 -29.07
C ASP A 902 -53.02 -1.18 -27.65
N SER A 903 -52.15 -1.11 -26.64
CA SER A 903 -52.57 -0.69 -25.28
C SER A 903 -51.56 0.21 -24.56
N ILE A 904 -50.89 1.11 -25.28
CA ILE A 904 -50.29 2.32 -24.68
C ILE A 904 -51.15 3.53 -25.10
N THR A 905 -52.38 3.58 -24.62
CA THR A 905 -53.24 4.76 -24.73
C THR A 905 -53.85 5.09 -23.38
N ALA A 906 -53.03 5.71 -22.53
CA ALA A 906 -53.41 6.79 -21.62
C ALA A 906 -52.13 7.32 -20.94
N THR A 907 -51.32 8.07 -21.68
CA THR A 907 -50.22 8.86 -21.10
C THR A 907 -50.82 9.93 -20.20
N THR A 908 -51.07 9.60 -18.94
CA THR A 908 -51.32 10.60 -17.92
C THR A 908 -50.03 11.41 -17.81
N ALA A 909 -50.07 12.68 -18.22
CA ALA A 909 -48.90 13.55 -18.15
C ALA A 909 -48.37 13.56 -16.72
N ALA A 910 -47.13 13.08 -16.51
CA ALA A 910 -46.52 13.03 -15.20
C ALA A 910 -46.44 14.45 -14.63
N GLN A 911 -46.98 14.66 -13.42
CA GLN A 911 -46.98 15.98 -12.83
C GLN A 911 -45.57 16.34 -12.34
N PRO A 912 -44.97 17.43 -12.84
CA PRO A 912 -43.62 17.82 -12.44
C PRO A 912 -43.58 18.19 -10.96
N PHE A 913 -42.44 17.94 -10.31
CA PHE A 913 -42.26 18.21 -8.88
C PHE A 913 -42.52 19.68 -8.56
N PRO A 914 -43.25 20.01 -7.47
CA PRO A 914 -43.65 21.38 -7.18
C PRO A 914 -42.50 22.24 -6.64
N THR A 915 -41.52 21.64 -5.95
CA THR A 915 -40.38 22.35 -5.36
C THR A 915 -39.03 21.80 -5.83
N VAL A 916 -37.95 22.58 -5.64
CA VAL A 916 -36.57 22.15 -5.96
C VAL A 916 -36.14 20.98 -5.05
N THR A 917 -36.56 20.99 -3.78
CA THR A 917 -36.28 19.90 -2.84
C THR A 917 -37.00 18.62 -3.24
N ASP A 918 -38.26 18.69 -3.69
CA ASP A 918 -38.97 17.51 -4.19
C ASP A 918 -38.32 16.97 -5.47
N PHE A 919 -37.83 17.86 -6.34
CA PHE A 919 -37.08 17.48 -7.53
C PHE A 919 -35.76 16.77 -7.19
N GLN A 920 -35.01 17.26 -6.20
CA GLN A 920 -33.80 16.61 -5.68
C GLN A 920 -34.10 15.24 -5.06
N ASN A 921 -35.14 15.15 -4.22
CA ASN A 921 -35.58 13.88 -3.63
C ASN A 921 -36.03 12.87 -4.70
N GLY A 922 -36.52 13.32 -5.85
CA GLY A 922 -36.84 12.47 -6.99
C GLY A 922 -35.63 11.72 -7.55
N PHE A 923 -34.44 12.34 -7.59
CA PHE A 923 -33.21 11.64 -8.01
C PHE A 923 -32.77 10.62 -6.97
N THR A 924 -32.90 10.91 -5.68
CA THR A 924 -32.61 9.93 -4.63
C THR A 924 -33.58 8.75 -4.69
N ALA A 925 -34.85 8.99 -5.04
CA ALA A 925 -35.83 7.93 -5.29
C ALA A 925 -35.46 7.09 -6.53
N LEU A 926 -34.98 7.74 -7.60
CA LEU A 926 -34.48 7.06 -8.81
C LEU A 926 -33.32 6.12 -8.47
N VAL A 927 -32.32 6.58 -7.71
CA VAL A 927 -31.17 5.74 -7.27
C VAL A 927 -31.62 4.51 -6.48
N ARG A 928 -32.61 4.67 -5.60
CA ARG A 928 -33.15 3.54 -4.82
C ARG A 928 -33.79 2.51 -5.74
N VAL A 929 -34.67 2.94 -6.65
CA VAL A 929 -35.37 2.03 -7.58
C VAL A 929 -34.38 1.34 -8.52
N THR A 930 -33.36 2.04 -9.04
CA THR A 930 -32.36 1.43 -9.90
C THR A 930 -31.43 0.48 -9.16
N SER A 931 -31.12 0.73 -7.88
CA SER A 931 -30.35 -0.20 -7.04
C SER A 931 -31.12 -1.49 -6.77
N GLU A 932 -32.41 -1.38 -6.46
CA GLU A 932 -33.30 -2.53 -6.27
C GLU A 932 -33.45 -3.34 -7.56
N LEU A 933 -33.56 -2.68 -8.72
CA LEU A 933 -33.62 -3.32 -10.04
C LEU A 933 -32.30 -3.99 -10.42
N ASP A 934 -31.15 -3.34 -10.23
CA ASP A 934 -29.82 -3.90 -10.49
C ASP A 934 -29.59 -5.17 -9.67
N SER A 935 -29.85 -5.11 -8.36
CA SER A 935 -29.77 -6.28 -7.47
C SER A 935 -30.71 -7.42 -7.91
N SER A 936 -31.91 -7.07 -8.39
CA SER A 936 -32.90 -8.04 -8.91
C SER A 936 -32.47 -8.68 -10.23
N LEU A 937 -31.87 -7.91 -11.14
CA LEU A 937 -31.35 -8.42 -12.42
C LEU A 937 -30.09 -9.28 -12.21
N ALA A 938 -29.17 -8.85 -11.35
CA ALA A 938 -27.97 -9.61 -11.01
C ALA A 938 -28.31 -10.95 -10.36
N SER A 939 -29.29 -10.99 -9.45
CA SER A 939 -29.75 -12.24 -8.83
C SER A 939 -30.58 -13.11 -9.77
N GLY A 940 -31.39 -12.52 -10.67
CA GLY A 940 -32.26 -13.25 -11.59
C GLY A 940 -31.57 -13.81 -12.85
N PHE A 941 -30.57 -13.10 -13.38
CA PHE A 941 -29.96 -13.40 -14.68
C PHE A 941 -28.48 -13.82 -14.64
N ALA A 942 -27.81 -13.84 -13.49
CA ALA A 942 -26.48 -14.43 -13.37
C ALA A 942 -26.50 -15.97 -13.48
N ILE A 943 -25.39 -16.55 -13.95
CA ILE A 943 -25.21 -18.01 -14.06
C ILE A 943 -25.07 -18.59 -12.66
N SER A 944 -26.00 -19.46 -12.26
CA SER A 944 -26.03 -20.06 -10.92
C SER A 944 -25.87 -21.59 -11.00
N PRO A 945 -25.11 -22.23 -10.10
CA PRO A 945 -25.03 -23.68 -10.03
C PRO A 945 -26.23 -24.26 -9.26
N GLU A 946 -27.22 -24.73 -10.02
CA GLU A 946 -28.39 -25.55 -9.67
C GLU A 946 -29.20 -25.28 -8.35
N SER A 947 -30.50 -25.05 -8.58
CA SER A 947 -31.67 -25.33 -7.70
C SER A 947 -32.10 -24.32 -6.62
N GLN A 948 -31.70 -23.05 -6.71
CA GLN A 948 -32.39 -22.00 -5.95
C GLN A 948 -33.59 -21.45 -6.75
N SER A 949 -34.74 -21.34 -6.08
CA SER A 949 -35.90 -20.65 -6.65
C SER A 949 -35.58 -19.16 -6.79
N PRO A 950 -36.02 -18.48 -7.86
CA PRO A 950 -35.67 -17.07 -8.07
C PRO A 950 -36.13 -16.25 -6.86
N SER A 951 -35.21 -15.47 -6.27
CA SER A 951 -35.49 -14.54 -5.16
C SER A 951 -36.37 -13.37 -5.59
N VAL A 952 -36.54 -13.18 -6.90
CA VAL A 952 -37.34 -12.13 -7.51
C VAL A 952 -38.23 -12.75 -8.59
N THR A 953 -39.52 -12.46 -8.53
CA THR A 953 -40.50 -12.91 -9.51
C THR A 953 -40.54 -11.97 -10.73
N SER A 954 -40.98 -12.47 -11.89
CA SER A 954 -41.20 -11.63 -13.08
C SER A 954 -42.12 -10.45 -12.79
N ALA A 955 -43.12 -10.62 -11.91
CA ALA A 955 -44.04 -9.57 -11.51
C ALA A 955 -43.37 -8.46 -10.69
N GLU A 956 -42.42 -8.80 -9.82
CA GLU A 956 -41.63 -7.81 -9.05
C GLU A 956 -40.69 -7.02 -9.97
N LEU A 957 -40.09 -7.67 -10.97
CA LEU A 957 -39.31 -6.98 -12.01
C LEU A 957 -40.18 -6.00 -12.81
N GLU A 958 -41.38 -6.41 -13.22
CA GLU A 958 -42.33 -5.53 -13.91
C GLU A 958 -42.76 -4.33 -13.04
N GLU A 959 -42.96 -4.54 -11.74
CA GLU A 959 -43.28 -3.47 -10.79
C GLU A 959 -42.11 -2.47 -10.65
N LEU A 960 -40.88 -2.97 -10.48
CA LEU A 960 -39.68 -2.12 -10.40
C LEU A 960 -39.46 -1.31 -11.68
N ILE A 961 -39.64 -1.92 -12.86
CA ILE A 961 -39.55 -1.22 -14.15
C ILE A 961 -40.66 -0.16 -14.29
N THR A 962 -41.88 -0.46 -13.81
CA THR A 962 -42.99 0.50 -13.85
C THR A 962 -42.72 1.70 -12.92
N ASN A 963 -42.20 1.45 -11.72
CA ASN A 963 -41.81 2.48 -10.76
C ASN A 963 -40.66 3.34 -11.30
N LEU A 964 -39.66 2.72 -11.92
CA LEU A 964 -38.55 3.40 -12.59
C LEU A 964 -39.07 4.36 -13.66
N GLN A 965 -39.90 3.87 -14.58
CA GLN A 965 -40.46 4.69 -15.66
C GLN A 965 -41.34 5.83 -15.13
N ALA A 966 -42.05 5.62 -14.02
CA ALA A 966 -42.86 6.67 -13.40
C ALA A 966 -41.99 7.79 -12.84
N GLU A 967 -40.90 7.45 -12.14
CA GLU A 967 -39.95 8.44 -11.60
C GLU A 967 -39.17 9.14 -12.71
N GLU A 968 -38.68 8.42 -13.73
CA GLU A 968 -38.01 9.00 -14.91
C GLU A 968 -38.89 10.04 -15.61
N ARG A 969 -40.16 9.68 -15.93
CA ARG A 969 -41.10 10.61 -16.59
C ARG A 969 -41.36 11.86 -15.75
N ARG A 970 -41.39 11.72 -14.43
CA ARG A 970 -41.65 12.83 -13.50
C ARG A 970 -40.43 13.77 -13.41
N LEU A 971 -39.23 13.21 -13.38
CA LEU A 971 -37.96 13.94 -13.44
C LEU A 971 -37.81 14.66 -14.79
N GLU A 972 -38.05 13.97 -15.91
CA GLU A 972 -38.02 14.54 -17.26
C GLU A 972 -39.03 15.70 -17.42
N ALA A 973 -40.29 15.49 -17.02
CA ALA A 973 -41.32 16.54 -17.07
C ALA A 973 -40.92 17.77 -16.25
N THR A 974 -40.21 17.56 -15.13
CA THR A 974 -39.69 18.65 -14.30
C THR A 974 -38.54 19.37 -14.98
N VAL A 975 -37.57 18.64 -15.54
CA VAL A 975 -36.44 19.20 -16.31
C VAL A 975 -36.95 20.01 -17.50
N ASP A 976 -37.90 19.49 -18.27
CA ASP A 976 -38.46 20.16 -19.45
C ASP A 976 -39.27 21.40 -19.05
N ARG A 977 -40.05 21.35 -17.97
CA ARG A 977 -40.73 22.54 -17.41
C ARG A 977 -39.72 23.61 -17.01
N LEU A 978 -38.65 23.23 -16.31
CA LEU A 978 -37.60 24.17 -15.88
C LEU A 978 -36.83 24.75 -17.06
N ARG A 979 -36.63 23.96 -18.14
CA ARG A 979 -36.00 24.40 -19.38
C ARG A 979 -36.87 25.40 -20.14
N ASN A 980 -38.17 25.13 -20.23
CA ASN A 980 -39.13 26.01 -20.92
C ASN A 980 -39.39 27.33 -20.17
N ALA A 981 -39.15 27.35 -18.85
CA ALA A 981 -39.22 28.57 -18.03
C ALA A 981 -38.01 29.51 -18.19
N ILE A 982 -36.94 29.08 -18.88
CA ILE A 982 -35.78 29.94 -19.16
C ILE A 982 -36.13 30.91 -20.29
N PRO A 983 -36.09 32.25 -20.07
CA PRO A 983 -36.44 33.22 -21.10
C PRO A 983 -35.49 33.10 -22.29
N GLN A 984 -36.03 32.76 -23.47
CA GLN A 984 -35.25 32.76 -24.70
C GLN A 984 -34.87 34.21 -25.03
N ARG A 985 -33.55 34.50 -25.07
CA ARG A 985 -33.06 35.76 -25.64
C ARG A 985 -33.54 35.84 -27.09
N SER A 986 -34.51 36.72 -27.36
CA SER A 986 -34.87 37.11 -28.71
C SER A 986 -33.61 37.62 -29.41
N LYS A 987 -33.20 36.96 -30.49
CA LYS A 987 -32.13 37.46 -31.35
C LYS A 987 -32.57 38.80 -31.95
N THR A 988 -31.95 39.87 -31.49
CA THR A 988 -31.84 41.17 -32.19
C THR A 988 -30.38 41.47 -32.39
#